data_AF-A0AAW8GUR1-F1
#
_entry.id   AF-A0AAW8GUR1-F1
#
_cell.length_a   1.000
_cell.length_b   1.000
_cell.length_c   1.000
_cell.angle_alpha   90.00
_cell.angle_beta   90.00
_cell.angle_gamma   90.00
#
_symmetry.space_group_name_H-M   'P 1'
#
loop_
_entity.id
_entity.type
_entity.pdbx_description
1 polymer ?
#
loop_
_entity_poly.entity_id
_entity_poly.type
_entity_poly.pdbx_seq_one_letter_code
_entity_poly.pdbx_strand_id
1 'polypeptide(L)'
;MAEQFAKAWESFVAGEWQNEVNVRDFIQKNYTPYEGDESFLVSEGTEATNKLWAKVMEGIKQENATKAPVDFDTDVISTITAHDAGYIEKDLETIVGLQTEKPLKRAIIPNGGVRMVEGSCKAYGRTLDPMISKIYSEYRKTHNAGVFDIYTPDILACRKSGVLTGLPDAYGRGRIIGDYRRVALYGIDFLMKDKLAQFTSLQERFENGEDLTATMQLREEIAEQHRALGQMKKMAEKYGFDISRPAETAQEAIQWTYFGYLAAVKSQNGAAMSLGRTSTFLDIFIQRDLEAGKITEVQAQEMIDHFVMKLRMVRFLRTPEYDELFSGDPIWATESMGGMGLDGRTLVTRSNFRFLNSLYTMGPSPEPNITVLWSEQLPDGFKRFCAKVSIDTSSIQYENDDLMRPDMNSDDYAIACCVSPMVVGKQMQFFGARANLAKTMLYTINGGIDEKLKIQVGPKMDKIAGEYLDYDELWAKMDHFMDWLAKQYVTALNSIHYMHDKYSYEAALMALHDRDVKRTMACGIAGLSVAADSLSAIKYAKVKPIRDEDGLAIDFEIEGDYPKFGNNDARVDDIACQLVSTFMGKIRKLKMYRDAIPTQSILTITSNVVYGKKTGNTPDGRRAGMPFAPGANPMHGRDEKGAVASLTSVAKLPFADAQDGISYTFSIVPNALGKEEASQRSNLAGLMDGYFHHEAGIEGGQHLNVNVLNRETLEDAVKHPEKYPQLTIRVSGYAVRFNSLTAEQQADVIARTFTESL
;
A
#
# COMPACT_ATOMS: atom_id res chain seq x y z
N MET A 1 -32.84 -18.43 7.18
CA MET A 1 -31.52 -18.89 6.70
C MET A 1 -31.62 -19.81 5.49
N ALA A 2 -32.05 -21.08 5.59
CA ALA A 2 -31.97 -22.01 4.44
C ALA A 2 -32.65 -21.51 3.14
N GLU A 3 -33.84 -20.92 3.25
CA GLU A 3 -34.57 -20.35 2.09
C GLU A 3 -33.90 -19.08 1.52
N GLN A 4 -33.36 -18.21 2.38
CA GLN A 4 -32.62 -17.01 1.96
C GLN A 4 -31.33 -17.38 1.21
N PHE A 5 -30.62 -18.40 1.69
CA PHE A 5 -29.44 -18.93 1.02
C PHE A 5 -29.80 -19.60 -0.31
N ALA A 6 -30.85 -20.43 -0.34
CA ALA A 6 -31.29 -21.09 -1.57
C ALA A 6 -31.64 -20.08 -2.67
N LYS A 7 -32.27 -18.95 -2.31
CA LYS A 7 -32.61 -17.89 -3.26
C LYS A 7 -31.38 -17.09 -3.71
N ALA A 8 -30.55 -16.61 -2.78
CA ALA A 8 -29.38 -15.80 -3.12
C ALA A 8 -28.34 -16.56 -3.94
N TRP A 9 -28.21 -17.86 -3.69
CA TRP A 9 -27.26 -18.75 -4.35
C TRP A 9 -27.88 -19.57 -5.48
N GLU A 10 -29.11 -19.23 -5.88
CA GLU A 10 -29.73 -19.85 -7.04
C GLU A 10 -28.78 -19.76 -8.25
N SER A 11 -28.66 -20.85 -9.00
CA SER A 11 -27.78 -21.05 -10.16
C SER A 11 -26.27 -21.17 -9.90
N PHE A 12 -25.78 -20.95 -8.68
CA PHE A 12 -24.35 -21.17 -8.38
C PHE A 12 -24.02 -22.64 -8.20
N VAL A 13 -22.83 -23.02 -8.66
CA VAL A 13 -22.25 -24.36 -8.53
C VAL A 13 -21.94 -24.64 -7.06
N ALA A 14 -22.54 -25.71 -6.53
CA ALA A 14 -22.38 -26.15 -5.14
C ALA A 14 -20.91 -26.50 -4.82
N GLY A 15 -20.52 -26.32 -3.55
CA GLY A 15 -19.18 -26.60 -3.06
C GLY A 15 -19.06 -26.45 -1.54
N GLU A 16 -17.84 -26.55 -1.03
CA GLU A 16 -17.57 -26.39 0.41
C GLU A 16 -17.94 -24.99 0.91
N TRP A 17 -17.86 -24.00 0.02
CA TRP A 17 -18.30 -22.62 0.29
C TRP A 17 -19.75 -22.49 0.77
N GLN A 18 -20.62 -23.49 0.58
CA GLN A 18 -21.99 -23.45 1.12
C GLN A 18 -22.08 -23.89 2.58
N ASN A 19 -21.08 -24.63 3.06
CA ASN A 19 -21.05 -25.23 4.40
C ASN A 19 -20.08 -24.50 5.34
N GLU A 20 -19.05 -23.84 4.80
CA GLU A 20 -18.05 -23.08 5.54
C GLU A 20 -17.71 -21.76 4.83
N VAL A 21 -17.07 -20.83 5.55
CA VAL A 21 -16.60 -19.56 4.97
C VAL A 21 -15.41 -19.82 4.04
N ASN A 22 -15.68 -19.99 2.75
CA ASN A 22 -14.66 -20.29 1.74
C ASN A 22 -14.91 -19.53 0.43
N VAL A 23 -14.53 -18.24 0.40
CA VAL A 23 -14.73 -17.37 -0.78
C VAL A 23 -13.91 -17.86 -1.99
N ARG A 24 -12.69 -18.38 -1.77
CA ARG A 24 -11.85 -18.94 -2.85
C ARG A 24 -12.53 -20.11 -3.56
N ASP A 25 -13.13 -21.03 -2.80
CA ASP A 25 -13.88 -22.16 -3.38
C ASP A 25 -15.10 -21.69 -4.18
N PHE A 26 -15.83 -20.69 -3.67
CA PHE A 26 -16.93 -20.06 -4.41
C PHE A 26 -16.45 -19.46 -5.74
N ILE A 27 -15.34 -18.69 -5.72
CA ILE A 27 -14.77 -18.09 -6.93
C ILE A 27 -14.45 -19.19 -7.94
N GLN A 28 -13.60 -20.15 -7.56
CA GLN A 28 -13.07 -21.19 -8.44
C GLN A 28 -14.17 -21.99 -9.18
N LYS A 29 -15.29 -22.21 -8.51
CA LYS A 29 -16.43 -22.96 -9.06
C LYS A 29 -17.36 -22.14 -9.96
N ASN A 30 -17.39 -20.82 -9.83
CA ASN A 30 -18.46 -19.99 -10.41
C ASN A 30 -17.98 -18.87 -11.34
N TYR A 31 -16.71 -18.48 -11.29
CA TYR A 31 -16.22 -17.43 -12.17
C TYR A 31 -16.15 -17.90 -13.63
N THR A 32 -16.33 -16.97 -14.56
CA THR A 32 -16.23 -17.23 -16.01
C THR A 32 -14.94 -16.58 -16.53
N PRO A 33 -13.90 -17.36 -16.87
CA PRO A 33 -12.69 -16.82 -17.50
C PRO A 33 -13.05 -16.05 -18.78
N TYR A 34 -12.44 -14.89 -18.97
CA TYR A 34 -12.63 -14.07 -20.17
C TYR A 34 -11.30 -13.85 -20.89
N GLU A 35 -11.20 -14.37 -22.10
CA GLU A 35 -10.00 -14.30 -22.95
C GLU A 35 -10.16 -13.32 -24.14
N GLY A 36 -11.29 -12.59 -24.19
CA GLY A 36 -11.54 -11.59 -25.21
C GLY A 36 -10.82 -10.26 -24.98
N ASP A 37 -11.33 -9.21 -25.61
CA ASP A 37 -10.75 -7.86 -25.61
C ASP A 37 -11.70 -6.82 -25.00
N GLU A 38 -11.32 -5.55 -25.09
CA GLU A 38 -12.07 -4.43 -24.53
C GLU A 38 -13.35 -4.04 -25.33
N SER A 39 -13.66 -4.71 -26.44
CA SER A 39 -14.71 -4.25 -27.40
C SER A 39 -16.13 -4.26 -26.84
N PHE A 40 -16.38 -4.99 -25.76
CA PHE A 40 -17.70 -5.04 -25.12
C PHE A 40 -17.97 -3.88 -24.17
N LEU A 41 -16.94 -3.12 -23.79
CA LEU A 41 -17.05 -2.03 -22.84
C LEU A 41 -17.89 -0.90 -23.41
N VAL A 42 -18.60 -0.21 -22.52
CA VAL A 42 -19.23 1.06 -22.86
C VAL A 42 -18.15 2.14 -23.05
N SER A 43 -18.38 3.06 -23.98
CA SER A 43 -17.42 4.10 -24.33
C SER A 43 -17.42 5.31 -23.39
N GLU A 44 -18.52 5.55 -22.68
CA GLU A 44 -18.70 6.71 -21.79
C GLU A 44 -19.47 6.32 -20.53
N GLY A 45 -19.26 7.07 -19.45
CA GLY A 45 -20.06 6.95 -18.23
C GLY A 45 -21.51 7.41 -18.45
N THR A 46 -22.44 6.90 -17.65
CA THR A 46 -23.85 7.34 -17.70
C THR A 46 -23.98 8.81 -17.28
N GLU A 47 -25.12 9.44 -17.60
CA GLU A 47 -25.40 10.81 -17.15
C GLU A 47 -25.32 10.95 -15.61
N ALA A 48 -25.84 9.96 -14.89
CA ALA A 48 -25.74 9.89 -13.43
C ALA A 48 -24.27 9.84 -12.97
N THR A 49 -23.47 8.93 -13.54
CA THR A 49 -22.03 8.79 -13.26
C THR A 49 -21.30 10.12 -13.48
N ASN A 50 -21.51 10.74 -14.64
CA ASN A 50 -20.84 11.98 -15.02
C ASN A 50 -21.22 13.15 -14.09
N LYS A 51 -22.52 13.28 -13.75
CA LYS A 51 -23.01 14.32 -12.84
C LYS A 51 -22.47 14.14 -11.42
N LEU A 52 -22.50 12.92 -10.90
CA LEU A 52 -21.98 12.59 -9.57
C LEU A 52 -20.47 12.86 -9.50
N TRP A 53 -19.70 12.38 -10.48
CA TRP A 53 -18.25 12.55 -10.48
C TRP A 53 -17.82 14.00 -10.65
N ALA A 54 -18.48 14.75 -11.54
CA ALA A 54 -18.22 16.19 -11.69
C ALA A 54 -18.42 16.96 -10.38
N LYS A 55 -19.47 16.63 -9.62
CA LYS A 55 -19.74 17.25 -8.31
C LYS A 55 -18.66 16.92 -7.27
N VAL A 56 -18.18 15.68 -7.24
CA VAL A 56 -17.09 15.27 -6.33
C VAL A 56 -15.77 15.94 -6.72
N MET A 57 -15.50 16.10 -8.01
CA MET A 57 -14.28 16.71 -8.52
C MET A 57 -14.11 18.17 -8.10
N GLU A 58 -15.19 18.92 -7.84
CA GLU A 58 -15.08 20.27 -7.28
C GLU A 58 -14.44 20.27 -5.88
N GLY A 59 -14.83 19.31 -5.03
CA GLY A 59 -14.19 19.13 -3.73
C GLY A 59 -12.73 18.68 -3.85
N ILE A 60 -12.41 17.80 -4.79
CA ILE A 60 -11.02 17.36 -5.04
C ILE A 60 -10.15 18.51 -5.54
N LYS A 61 -10.68 19.39 -6.41
CA LYS A 61 -9.97 20.61 -6.84
C LYS A 61 -9.70 21.52 -5.64
N GLN A 62 -10.66 21.66 -4.73
CA GLN A 62 -10.46 22.39 -3.48
C GLN A 62 -9.35 21.76 -2.63
N GLU A 63 -9.36 20.44 -2.39
CA GLU A 63 -8.30 19.75 -1.63
C GLU A 63 -6.92 19.99 -2.24
N ASN A 64 -6.80 19.86 -3.56
CA ASN A 64 -5.54 20.05 -4.28
C ASN A 64 -5.03 21.50 -4.20
N ALA A 65 -5.94 22.48 -4.29
CA ALA A 65 -5.59 23.90 -4.28
C ALA A 65 -5.22 24.40 -2.86
N THR A 66 -5.92 23.92 -1.83
CA THR A 66 -5.69 24.36 -0.44
C THR A 66 -4.66 23.51 0.28
N LYS A 67 -4.36 22.30 -0.21
CA LYS A 67 -3.56 21.27 0.50
C LYS A 67 -4.15 20.93 1.87
N ALA A 68 -5.47 21.01 1.98
CA ALA A 68 -6.20 20.81 3.22
C ALA A 68 -7.52 20.06 2.97
N PRO A 69 -8.08 19.39 3.99
CA PRO A 69 -9.40 18.77 3.89
C PRO A 69 -10.49 19.76 3.43
N VAL A 70 -11.48 19.27 2.67
CA VAL A 70 -12.70 20.06 2.38
C VAL A 70 -13.42 20.46 3.66
N ASP A 71 -13.62 19.49 4.56
CA ASP A 71 -14.18 19.64 5.90
C ASP A 71 -13.74 18.44 6.76
N PHE A 72 -13.89 18.53 8.08
CA PHE A 72 -13.70 17.43 9.00
C PHE A 72 -14.45 17.62 10.33
N ASP A 73 -14.73 16.50 11.00
CA ASP A 73 -15.37 16.49 12.32
C ASP A 73 -14.49 17.17 13.39
N THR A 74 -15.15 17.83 14.35
CA THR A 74 -14.48 18.44 15.52
C THR A 74 -15.07 17.99 16.85
N ASP A 75 -16.20 17.28 16.81
CA ASP A 75 -17.06 16.98 17.96
C ASP A 75 -17.68 15.56 17.89
N VAL A 76 -17.43 14.80 16.82
CA VAL A 76 -17.95 13.43 16.64
C VAL A 76 -16.80 12.43 16.57
N ILE A 77 -16.71 11.53 17.55
CA ILE A 77 -15.76 10.39 17.53
C ILE A 77 -16.28 9.34 16.54
N SER A 78 -15.53 9.09 15.48
CA SER A 78 -15.96 8.13 14.46
C SER A 78 -15.95 6.69 14.98
N THR A 79 -17.02 5.97 14.65
CA THR A 79 -17.20 4.53 14.84
C THR A 79 -18.00 4.01 13.65
N ILE A 80 -18.19 2.69 13.56
CA ILE A 80 -19.00 2.07 12.49
C ILE A 80 -20.40 2.71 12.38
N THR A 81 -21.00 3.14 13.49
CA THR A 81 -22.38 3.65 13.53
C THR A 81 -22.51 5.12 13.94
N ALA A 82 -21.39 5.85 14.10
CA ALA A 82 -21.40 7.21 14.64
C ALA A 82 -22.16 8.20 13.75
N HIS A 83 -21.96 8.10 12.44
CA HIS A 83 -22.49 9.04 11.46
C HIS A 83 -23.82 8.56 10.87
N ASP A 84 -24.65 9.50 10.45
CA ASP A 84 -25.82 9.24 9.62
C ASP A 84 -25.44 9.00 8.15
N ALA A 85 -26.41 8.57 7.35
CA ALA A 85 -26.20 8.29 5.94
C ALA A 85 -25.93 9.58 5.15
N GLY A 86 -24.71 9.69 4.62
CA GLY A 86 -24.32 10.73 3.65
C GLY A 86 -24.45 10.27 2.19
N TYR A 87 -24.75 11.21 1.30
CA TYR A 87 -24.95 11.01 -0.15
C TYR A 87 -24.27 12.12 -0.95
N ILE A 88 -23.89 11.83 -2.20
CA ILE A 88 -23.52 12.87 -3.18
C ILE A 88 -24.81 13.47 -3.76
N GLU A 89 -25.69 12.59 -4.23
CA GLU A 89 -27.03 12.87 -4.75
C GLU A 89 -27.82 11.56 -4.77
N LYS A 90 -28.61 11.33 -3.71
CA LYS A 90 -29.20 10.03 -3.36
C LYS A 90 -29.92 9.33 -4.51
N ASP A 91 -30.66 10.06 -5.32
CA ASP A 91 -31.51 9.49 -6.38
C ASP A 91 -30.73 9.03 -7.61
N LEU A 92 -29.45 9.39 -7.72
CA LEU A 92 -28.56 9.00 -8.84
C LEU A 92 -27.63 7.84 -8.49
N GLU A 93 -27.47 7.54 -7.19
CA GLU A 93 -26.44 6.61 -6.72
C GLU A 93 -26.96 5.16 -6.74
N THR A 94 -26.39 4.33 -7.62
CA THR A 94 -26.63 2.87 -7.61
C THR A 94 -25.89 2.16 -6.47
N ILE A 95 -24.75 2.70 -6.02
CA ILE A 95 -23.98 2.24 -4.86
C ILE A 95 -23.78 3.41 -3.90
N VAL A 96 -24.20 3.24 -2.65
CA VAL A 96 -24.23 4.28 -1.60
C VAL A 96 -23.29 3.97 -0.45
N GLY A 97 -22.98 4.99 0.35
CA GLY A 97 -22.17 4.87 1.56
C GLY A 97 -20.99 5.85 1.57
N LEU A 98 -20.88 6.64 2.64
CA LEU A 98 -19.80 7.60 2.87
C LEU A 98 -19.27 7.45 4.30
N GLN A 99 -18.00 7.80 4.53
CA GLN A 99 -17.40 7.72 5.88
C GLN A 99 -18.11 8.62 6.88
N THR A 100 -18.54 9.80 6.45
CA THR A 100 -19.31 10.78 7.25
C THR A 100 -20.61 11.13 6.53
N GLU A 101 -21.36 12.11 7.04
CA GLU A 101 -22.64 12.54 6.47
C GLU A 101 -22.51 13.39 5.20
N LYS A 102 -21.29 13.75 4.77
CA LYS A 102 -21.02 14.57 3.58
C LYS A 102 -19.88 14.02 2.72
N PRO A 103 -19.91 14.22 1.38
CA PRO A 103 -18.78 13.90 0.50
C PRO A 103 -17.48 14.55 0.98
N LEU A 104 -16.38 13.78 1.00
CA LEU A 104 -15.01 14.20 1.32
C LEU A 104 -14.78 14.80 2.73
N LYS A 105 -15.81 14.92 3.56
CA LYS A 105 -15.65 15.33 4.96
C LYS A 105 -14.95 14.22 5.75
N ARG A 106 -13.82 14.56 6.39
CA ARG A 106 -12.97 13.59 7.10
C ARG A 106 -13.45 13.40 8.53
N ALA A 107 -13.41 12.16 9.01
CA ALA A 107 -13.75 11.84 10.39
C ALA A 107 -12.55 11.98 11.33
N ILE A 108 -12.79 12.06 12.65
CA ILE A 108 -11.74 11.93 13.67
C ILE A 108 -11.77 10.51 14.27
N ILE A 109 -10.61 9.84 14.25
CA ILE A 109 -10.40 8.47 14.77
C ILE A 109 -9.33 8.53 15.88
N PRO A 110 -9.71 8.95 17.10
CA PRO A 110 -8.77 9.28 18.17
C PRO A 110 -8.16 8.07 18.89
N ASN A 111 -8.67 6.84 18.69
CA ASN A 111 -8.07 5.61 19.26
C ASN A 111 -6.57 5.48 18.90
N GLY A 112 -6.18 5.94 17.71
CA GLY A 112 -4.80 5.98 17.26
C GLY A 112 -3.93 7.02 18.00
N GLY A 113 -4.51 8.13 18.47
CA GLY A 113 -3.79 9.21 19.15
C GLY A 113 -4.50 10.56 19.05
N VAL A 114 -4.92 11.12 20.19
CA VAL A 114 -5.62 12.41 20.23
C VAL A 114 -4.74 13.60 19.84
N ARG A 115 -3.44 13.53 20.14
CA ARG A 115 -2.47 14.57 19.78
C ARG A 115 -2.41 14.86 18.28
N MET A 116 -2.60 13.83 17.44
CA MET A 116 -2.62 13.99 15.99
C MET A 116 -3.90 14.66 15.51
N VAL A 117 -5.03 14.40 16.18
CA VAL A 117 -6.29 15.12 15.92
C VAL A 117 -6.14 16.58 16.30
N GLU A 118 -5.61 16.89 17.49
CA GLU A 118 -5.35 18.27 17.94
C GLU A 118 -4.39 19.01 17.00
N GLY A 119 -3.31 18.34 16.60
CA GLY A 119 -2.35 18.88 15.64
C GLY A 119 -2.98 19.21 14.29
N SER A 120 -3.88 18.35 13.81
CA SER A 120 -4.62 18.56 12.56
C SER A 120 -5.63 19.70 12.68
N CYS A 121 -6.41 19.75 13.77
CA CYS A 121 -7.31 20.87 14.06
C CYS A 121 -6.55 22.20 14.03
N LYS A 122 -5.42 22.29 14.72
CA LYS A 122 -4.56 23.49 14.72
C LYS A 122 -4.04 23.84 13.33
N ALA A 123 -3.55 22.85 12.58
CA ALA A 123 -3.00 23.06 11.24
C ALA A 123 -4.03 23.59 10.24
N TYR A 124 -5.29 23.17 10.37
CA TYR A 124 -6.37 23.52 9.45
C TYR A 124 -7.38 24.53 10.03
N GLY A 125 -6.99 25.28 11.07
CA GLY A 125 -7.78 26.40 11.59
C GLY A 125 -9.11 26.01 12.24
N ARG A 126 -9.19 24.82 12.86
CA ARG A 126 -10.36 24.31 13.58
C ARG A 126 -10.02 24.05 15.05
N THR A 127 -11.05 23.99 15.88
CA THR A 127 -10.91 23.70 17.32
C THR A 127 -11.54 22.35 17.63
N LEU A 128 -10.78 21.45 18.24
CA LEU A 128 -11.30 20.17 18.73
C LEU A 128 -12.20 20.41 19.96
N ASP A 129 -13.32 19.70 20.06
CA ASP A 129 -14.15 19.69 21.26
C ASP A 129 -13.30 19.27 22.49
N PRO A 130 -13.22 20.11 23.54
CA PRO A 130 -12.45 19.80 24.75
C PRO A 130 -12.83 18.47 25.42
N MET A 131 -14.10 18.04 25.28
CA MET A 131 -14.55 16.75 25.81
C MET A 131 -13.86 15.57 25.11
N ILE A 132 -13.61 15.66 23.79
CA ILE A 132 -12.89 14.60 23.07
C ILE A 132 -11.43 14.54 23.52
N SER A 133 -10.77 15.69 23.65
CA SER A 133 -9.41 15.76 24.20
C SER A 133 -9.35 15.14 25.60
N LYS A 134 -10.31 15.49 26.47
CA LYS A 134 -10.43 14.92 27.81
C LYS A 134 -10.62 13.41 27.80
N ILE A 135 -11.56 12.89 27.02
CA ILE A 135 -11.85 11.44 26.94
C ILE A 135 -10.58 10.67 26.58
N TYR A 136 -9.83 11.13 25.57
CA TYR A 136 -8.67 10.39 25.06
C TYR A 136 -7.34 10.72 25.74
N SER A 137 -7.34 11.66 26.68
CA SER A 137 -6.21 11.96 27.54
C SER A 137 -6.35 11.36 28.94
N GLU A 138 -7.59 11.21 29.44
CA GLU A 138 -7.86 10.80 30.82
C GLU A 138 -8.58 9.44 30.96
N TYR A 139 -9.54 9.13 30.08
CA TYR A 139 -10.41 7.94 30.25
C TYR A 139 -10.02 6.78 29.34
N ARG A 140 -9.77 7.06 28.06
CA ARG A 140 -9.40 6.08 27.04
C ARG A 140 -7.99 6.39 26.54
N LYS A 141 -7.02 5.68 27.11
CA LYS A 141 -5.63 5.72 26.61
C LYS A 141 -5.58 5.35 25.13
N THR A 142 -4.74 6.02 24.35
CA THR A 142 -4.60 5.81 22.90
C THR A 142 -3.41 4.92 22.57
N HIS A 143 -3.38 4.40 21.34
CA HIS A 143 -2.22 3.71 20.78
C HIS A 143 -0.94 4.56 20.89
N ASN A 144 -0.98 5.81 20.40
CA ASN A 144 0.15 6.75 20.48
C ASN A 144 0.69 6.90 21.92
N ALA A 145 -0.18 7.19 22.89
CA ALA A 145 0.27 7.32 24.28
C ALA A 145 0.84 6.00 24.84
N GLY A 146 0.24 4.86 24.49
CA GLY A 146 0.75 3.54 24.84
C GLY A 146 2.18 3.29 24.34
N VAL A 147 2.44 3.59 23.07
CA VAL A 147 3.77 3.41 22.47
C VAL A 147 4.82 4.28 23.13
N PHE A 148 4.52 5.57 23.30
CA PHE A 148 5.48 6.54 23.84
C PHE A 148 5.80 6.32 25.33
N ASP A 149 4.92 5.68 26.09
CA ASP A 149 5.20 5.29 27.48
C ASP A 149 6.23 4.16 27.62
N ILE A 150 6.43 3.35 26.57
CA ILE A 150 7.35 2.19 26.61
C ILE A 150 8.55 2.31 25.66
N TYR A 151 8.60 3.36 24.84
CA TYR A 151 9.75 3.64 23.99
C TYR A 151 11.00 3.93 24.82
N THR A 152 12.14 3.44 24.32
CA THR A 152 13.44 3.73 24.92
C THR A 152 13.97 5.09 24.45
N PRO A 153 14.87 5.73 25.22
CA PRO A 153 15.58 6.92 24.75
C PRO A 153 16.30 6.71 23.41
N ASP A 154 16.85 5.52 23.17
CA ASP A 154 17.52 5.15 21.92
C ASP A 154 16.57 5.16 20.72
N ILE A 155 15.35 4.61 20.85
CA ILE A 155 14.34 4.66 19.78
C ILE A 155 13.95 6.11 19.50
N LEU A 156 13.78 6.93 20.53
CA LEU A 156 13.47 8.36 20.38
C LEU A 156 14.62 9.12 19.69
N ALA A 157 15.88 8.79 20.00
CA ALA A 157 17.05 9.35 19.32
C ALA A 157 17.10 8.94 17.83
N CYS A 158 16.78 7.68 17.52
CA CYS A 158 16.69 7.19 16.15
C CYS A 158 15.59 7.90 15.35
N ARG A 159 14.42 8.10 15.99
CA ARG A 159 13.31 8.86 15.41
C ARG A 159 13.67 10.30 15.13
N LYS A 160 14.35 10.97 16.06
CA LYS A 160 14.73 12.39 15.93
C LYS A 160 15.74 12.61 14.82
N SER A 161 16.75 11.73 14.72
CA SER A 161 17.87 11.86 13.78
C SER A 161 17.52 11.51 12.33
N GLY A 162 16.46 10.74 12.09
CA GLY A 162 16.12 10.30 10.73
C GLY A 162 16.75 8.98 10.33
N VAL A 163 17.26 8.18 11.28
CA VAL A 163 17.71 6.80 10.97
C VAL A 163 16.54 5.80 11.05
N LEU A 164 15.56 6.07 11.91
CA LEU A 164 14.32 5.28 12.03
C LEU A 164 13.13 6.16 12.40
N THR A 165 12.45 6.73 11.40
CA THR A 165 11.40 7.74 11.56
C THR A 165 10.17 7.38 10.72
N GLY A 166 8.99 7.84 11.18
CA GLY A 166 7.75 7.64 10.45
C GLY A 166 7.12 6.25 10.63
N LEU A 167 7.52 5.50 11.65
CA LEU A 167 6.87 4.25 12.06
C LEU A 167 5.41 4.50 12.51
N PRO A 168 4.54 3.46 12.54
CA PRO A 168 3.11 3.61 12.87
C PRO A 168 2.84 3.78 14.37
N ASP A 169 3.48 4.77 14.99
CA ASP A 169 3.26 5.19 16.38
C ASP A 169 2.37 6.44 16.52
N ALA A 170 2.00 7.06 15.40
CA ALA A 170 1.23 8.31 15.31
C ALA A 170 0.06 8.24 14.32
N TYR A 171 -0.22 7.07 13.75
CA TYR A 171 -1.30 6.82 12.80
C TYR A 171 -1.68 5.33 12.85
N GLY A 172 -2.85 4.96 12.34
CA GLY A 172 -3.26 3.55 12.30
C GLY A 172 -2.32 2.72 11.42
N ARG A 173 -1.97 1.50 11.85
CA ARG A 173 -0.96 0.68 11.14
C ARG A 173 -1.36 0.29 9.70
N GLY A 174 -2.64 0.06 9.44
CA GLY A 174 -3.09 -0.46 8.14
C GLY A 174 -2.53 -1.85 7.85
N ARG A 175 -2.30 -2.19 6.57
CA ARG A 175 -1.78 -3.52 6.14
C ARG A 175 -2.65 -4.71 6.58
N ILE A 176 -3.96 -4.48 6.59
CA ILE A 176 -4.99 -5.47 6.86
C ILE A 176 -6.07 -5.34 5.79
N ILE A 177 -6.47 -6.45 5.19
CA ILE A 177 -7.57 -6.51 4.23
C ILE A 177 -8.61 -7.48 4.79
N GLY A 178 -9.69 -6.94 5.35
CA GLY A 178 -10.86 -7.78 5.63
C GLY A 178 -11.37 -8.38 4.34
N ASP A 179 -11.77 -9.65 4.33
CA ASP A 179 -12.37 -10.26 3.14
C ASP A 179 -13.81 -9.76 2.98
N TYR A 180 -13.95 -8.55 2.43
CA TYR A 180 -15.23 -7.84 2.33
C TYR A 180 -16.26 -8.59 1.47
N ARG A 181 -15.78 -9.46 0.57
CA ARG A 181 -16.59 -10.36 -0.26
C ARG A 181 -17.43 -11.31 0.59
N ARG A 182 -16.97 -11.66 1.80
CA ARG A 182 -17.72 -12.49 2.75
C ARG A 182 -19.08 -11.88 3.10
N VAL A 183 -19.17 -10.54 3.20
CA VAL A 183 -20.42 -9.86 3.51
C VAL A 183 -21.45 -10.11 2.40
N ALA A 184 -21.02 -9.99 1.14
CA ALA A 184 -21.88 -10.28 -0.02
C ALA A 184 -22.26 -11.76 -0.10
N LEU A 185 -21.28 -12.67 0.04
CA LEU A 185 -21.52 -14.10 -0.18
C LEU A 185 -22.39 -14.73 0.91
N TYR A 186 -22.20 -14.35 2.18
CA TYR A 186 -22.81 -15.02 3.32
C TYR A 186 -23.86 -14.20 4.06
N GLY A 187 -23.80 -12.87 3.97
CA GLY A 187 -24.55 -11.99 4.86
C GLY A 187 -23.99 -11.98 6.28
N ILE A 188 -24.38 -10.98 7.07
CA ILE A 188 -23.81 -10.77 8.41
C ILE A 188 -24.21 -11.87 9.40
N ASP A 189 -25.44 -12.39 9.35
CA ASP A 189 -25.91 -13.33 10.38
C ASP A 189 -25.15 -14.67 10.35
N PHE A 190 -24.78 -15.13 9.15
CA PHE A 190 -23.94 -16.30 8.98
C PHE A 190 -22.54 -16.08 9.53
N LEU A 191 -21.93 -14.94 9.22
CA LEU A 191 -20.60 -14.60 9.71
C LEU A 191 -20.57 -14.43 11.23
N MET A 192 -21.63 -13.88 11.83
CA MET A 192 -21.77 -13.82 13.29
C MET A 192 -21.87 -15.22 13.90
N LYS A 193 -22.67 -16.12 13.30
CA LYS A 193 -22.77 -17.51 13.74
C LYS A 193 -21.42 -18.23 13.65
N ASP A 194 -20.69 -18.03 12.55
CA ASP A 194 -19.34 -18.58 12.37
C ASP A 194 -18.37 -18.04 13.45
N LYS A 195 -18.36 -16.72 13.70
CA LYS A 195 -17.52 -16.13 14.75
C LYS A 195 -17.86 -16.61 16.15
N LEU A 196 -19.14 -16.87 16.44
CA LEU A 196 -19.54 -17.49 17.69
C LEU A 196 -19.00 -18.92 17.82
N ALA A 197 -19.01 -19.70 16.74
CA ALA A 197 -18.41 -21.04 16.73
C ALA A 197 -16.90 -20.97 16.94
N GLN A 198 -16.20 -20.03 16.28
CA GLN A 198 -14.78 -19.79 16.49
C GLN A 198 -14.47 -19.41 17.95
N PHE A 199 -15.27 -18.54 18.57
CA PHE A 199 -15.15 -18.18 19.99
C PHE A 199 -15.30 -19.40 20.90
N THR A 200 -16.34 -20.22 20.69
CA THR A 200 -16.60 -21.43 21.48
C THR A 200 -15.49 -22.47 21.30
N SER A 201 -14.88 -22.58 20.12
CA SER A 201 -13.78 -23.53 19.86
C SER A 201 -12.54 -23.32 20.75
N LEU A 202 -12.41 -22.15 21.37
CA LEU A 202 -11.31 -21.82 22.27
C LEU A 202 -11.59 -22.14 23.75
N GLN A 203 -12.77 -22.68 24.08
CA GLN A 203 -13.18 -22.90 25.47
C GLN A 203 -12.30 -23.94 26.18
N GLU A 204 -12.12 -25.12 25.58
CA GLU A 204 -11.32 -26.21 26.18
C GLU A 204 -9.88 -25.75 26.45
N ARG A 205 -9.23 -25.14 25.45
CA ARG A 205 -7.89 -24.54 25.58
C ARG A 205 -7.83 -23.52 26.72
N PHE A 206 -8.87 -22.69 26.87
CA PHE A 206 -8.95 -21.69 27.93
C PHE A 206 -9.10 -22.32 29.32
N GLU A 207 -10.01 -23.27 29.47
CA GLU A 207 -10.30 -23.95 30.74
C GLU A 207 -9.13 -24.84 31.20
N ASN A 208 -8.37 -25.42 30.26
CA ASN A 208 -7.16 -26.19 30.53
C ASN A 208 -5.93 -25.31 30.87
N GLY A 209 -6.00 -23.99 30.70
CA GLY A 209 -4.90 -23.06 30.96
C GLY A 209 -3.79 -23.06 29.89
N GLU A 210 -4.07 -23.55 28.68
CA GLU A 210 -3.11 -23.65 27.58
C GLU A 210 -2.92 -22.29 26.88
N ASP A 211 -1.66 -21.81 26.83
CA ASP A 211 -1.29 -20.48 26.32
C ASP A 211 -2.22 -19.36 26.84
N LEU A 212 -2.52 -19.42 28.14
CA LEU A 212 -3.63 -18.71 28.78
C LEU A 212 -3.82 -17.25 28.32
N THR A 213 -2.76 -16.44 28.29
CA THR A 213 -2.84 -15.03 27.86
C THR A 213 -3.23 -14.88 26.39
N ALA A 214 -2.63 -15.67 25.50
CA ALA A 214 -2.96 -15.63 24.07
C ALA A 214 -4.40 -16.10 23.81
N THR A 215 -4.84 -17.14 24.51
CA THR A 215 -6.21 -17.66 24.40
C THR A 215 -7.23 -16.65 24.92
N MET A 216 -6.98 -15.98 26.05
CA MET A 216 -7.84 -14.90 26.56
C MET A 216 -7.92 -13.73 25.58
N GLN A 217 -6.77 -13.26 25.08
CA GLN A 217 -6.72 -12.17 24.11
C GLN A 217 -7.50 -12.52 22.84
N LEU A 218 -7.30 -13.71 22.27
CA LEU A 218 -8.00 -14.12 21.05
C LEU A 218 -9.52 -14.25 21.26
N ARG A 219 -9.97 -14.72 22.43
CA ARG A 219 -11.40 -14.77 22.77
C ARG A 219 -12.02 -13.37 22.85
N GLU A 220 -11.33 -12.41 23.48
CA GLU A 220 -11.77 -11.01 23.52
C GLU A 220 -11.83 -10.40 22.11
N GLU A 221 -10.78 -10.61 21.30
CA GLU A 221 -10.72 -10.16 19.91
C GLU A 221 -11.88 -10.71 19.08
N ILE A 222 -12.21 -12.00 19.17
CA ILE A 222 -13.35 -12.60 18.45
C ILE A 222 -14.69 -12.04 18.94
N ALA A 223 -14.82 -11.72 20.24
CA ALA A 223 -16.01 -11.07 20.76
C ALA A 223 -16.18 -9.64 20.20
N GLU A 224 -15.09 -8.87 20.08
CA GLU A 224 -15.08 -7.57 19.39
C GLU A 224 -15.45 -7.71 17.92
N GLN A 225 -14.91 -8.72 17.23
CA GLN A 225 -15.23 -9.02 15.83
C GLN A 225 -16.73 -9.31 15.64
N HIS A 226 -17.31 -10.18 16.47
CA HIS A 226 -18.73 -10.49 16.45
C HIS A 226 -19.59 -9.24 16.69
N ARG A 227 -19.17 -8.35 17.61
CA ARG A 227 -19.86 -7.08 17.85
C ARG A 227 -19.76 -6.14 16.66
N ALA A 228 -18.60 -6.05 16.02
CA ALA A 228 -18.37 -5.22 14.83
C ALA A 228 -19.26 -5.66 13.66
N LEU A 229 -19.43 -6.97 13.43
CA LEU A 229 -20.39 -7.50 12.45
C LEU A 229 -21.82 -7.00 12.72
N GLY A 230 -22.28 -7.08 13.98
CA GLY A 230 -23.59 -6.53 14.36
C GLY A 230 -23.71 -5.02 14.13
N GLN A 231 -22.63 -4.27 14.28
CA GLN A 231 -22.58 -2.83 13.96
C GLN A 231 -22.61 -2.55 12.46
N MET A 232 -22.06 -3.43 11.61
CA MET A 232 -22.17 -3.30 10.15
C MET A 232 -23.64 -3.33 9.69
N LYS A 233 -24.48 -4.20 10.28
CA LYS A 233 -25.94 -4.19 10.00
C LYS A 233 -26.57 -2.84 10.30
N LYS A 234 -26.33 -2.32 11.52
CA LYS A 234 -26.85 -1.00 11.93
C LYS A 234 -26.36 0.14 11.04
N MET A 235 -25.14 0.05 10.55
CA MET A 235 -24.60 1.02 9.59
C MET A 235 -25.33 0.94 8.25
N ALA A 236 -25.51 -0.26 7.69
CA ALA A 236 -26.23 -0.45 6.43
C ALA A 236 -27.73 -0.10 6.53
N GLU A 237 -28.35 -0.35 7.68
CA GLU A 237 -29.75 0.04 7.96
C GLU A 237 -29.97 1.56 7.83
N LYS A 238 -28.99 2.40 8.20
CA LYS A 238 -29.05 3.86 8.00
C LYS A 238 -29.16 4.24 6.51
N TYR A 239 -28.67 3.37 5.62
CA TYR A 239 -28.78 3.52 4.16
C TYR A 239 -30.00 2.80 3.57
N GLY A 240 -30.81 2.14 4.40
CA GLY A 240 -32.00 1.40 3.96
C GLY A 240 -31.74 -0.03 3.49
N PHE A 241 -30.59 -0.62 3.83
CA PHE A 241 -30.22 -1.98 3.44
C PHE A 241 -30.24 -2.94 4.61
N ASP A 242 -30.85 -4.12 4.41
CA ASP A 242 -30.75 -5.26 5.32
C ASP A 242 -29.71 -6.25 4.80
N ILE A 243 -28.50 -6.16 5.38
CA ILE A 243 -27.37 -7.03 5.04
C ILE A 243 -27.24 -8.25 5.99
N SER A 244 -28.28 -8.57 6.76
CA SER A 244 -28.31 -9.80 7.57
C SER A 244 -28.20 -11.05 6.71
N ARG A 245 -28.75 -10.99 5.49
CA ARG A 245 -28.77 -12.03 4.47
C ARG A 245 -27.65 -11.87 3.42
N PRO A 246 -27.31 -12.94 2.69
CA PRO A 246 -26.46 -12.85 1.51
C PRO A 246 -27.07 -11.96 0.41
N ALA A 247 -26.22 -11.46 -0.48
CA ALA A 247 -26.61 -10.67 -1.64
C ALA A 247 -27.30 -11.53 -2.71
N GLU A 248 -28.41 -11.05 -3.25
CA GLU A 248 -29.23 -11.76 -4.25
C GLU A 248 -28.98 -11.28 -5.68
N THR A 249 -28.37 -10.12 -5.89
CA THR A 249 -28.15 -9.50 -7.22
C THR A 249 -26.73 -8.93 -7.34
N ALA A 250 -26.33 -8.56 -8.56
CA ALA A 250 -25.06 -7.86 -8.81
C ALA A 250 -24.95 -6.56 -8.00
N GLN A 251 -26.00 -5.74 -7.99
CA GLN A 251 -26.02 -4.48 -7.23
C GLN A 251 -25.84 -4.73 -5.73
N GLU A 252 -26.52 -5.74 -5.18
CA GLU A 252 -26.35 -6.11 -3.78
C GLU A 252 -24.96 -6.67 -3.49
N ALA A 253 -24.40 -7.51 -4.36
CA ALA A 253 -23.06 -8.07 -4.13
C ALA A 253 -21.99 -6.97 -4.05
N ILE A 254 -22.07 -5.98 -4.93
CA ILE A 254 -21.19 -4.80 -4.92
C ILE A 254 -21.44 -3.97 -3.65
N GLN A 255 -22.71 -3.67 -3.34
CA GLN A 255 -23.07 -2.83 -2.20
C GLN A 255 -22.71 -3.48 -0.84
N TRP A 256 -22.87 -4.79 -0.68
CA TRP A 256 -22.57 -5.53 0.55
C TRP A 256 -21.05 -5.61 0.76
N THR A 257 -20.31 -5.88 -0.32
CA THR A 257 -18.84 -5.82 -0.31
C THR A 257 -18.38 -4.42 0.10
N TYR A 258 -18.96 -3.38 -0.49
CA TYR A 258 -18.63 -2.00 -0.12
C TYR A 258 -18.99 -1.68 1.34
N PHE A 259 -20.11 -2.17 1.88
CA PHE A 259 -20.43 -1.95 3.30
C PHE A 259 -19.43 -2.62 4.25
N GLY A 260 -18.90 -3.79 3.91
CA GLY A 260 -17.79 -4.38 4.66
C GLY A 260 -16.58 -3.45 4.71
N TYR A 261 -16.19 -2.90 3.56
CA TYR A 261 -15.08 -1.95 3.46
C TYR A 261 -15.39 -0.60 4.14
N LEU A 262 -16.62 -0.10 4.02
CA LEU A 262 -17.06 1.16 4.62
C LEU A 262 -16.96 1.12 6.15
N ALA A 263 -17.34 0.00 6.76
CA ALA A 263 -17.18 -0.19 8.20
C ALA A 263 -15.70 -0.15 8.63
N ALA A 264 -14.80 -0.67 7.80
CA ALA A 264 -13.36 -0.56 8.03
C ALA A 264 -12.89 0.90 8.02
N VAL A 265 -13.19 1.66 6.96
CA VAL A 265 -12.73 3.06 6.81
C VAL A 265 -13.49 4.07 7.68
N LYS A 266 -14.61 3.68 8.32
CA LYS A 266 -15.26 4.44 9.40
C LYS A 266 -14.64 4.21 10.76
N SER A 267 -14.01 3.05 10.99
CA SER A 267 -13.54 2.67 12.33
C SER A 267 -12.02 2.74 12.49
N GLN A 268 -11.27 2.66 11.40
CA GLN A 268 -9.81 2.63 11.38
C GLN A 268 -9.25 3.64 10.39
N ASN A 269 -8.12 4.24 10.74
CA ASN A 269 -7.38 5.20 9.90
C ASN A 269 -6.00 4.65 9.52
N GLY A 270 -5.94 3.37 9.14
CA GLY A 270 -4.73 2.72 8.66
C GLY A 270 -4.01 3.58 7.61
N ALA A 271 -2.68 3.54 7.56
CA ALA A 271 -1.95 4.20 6.49
C ALA A 271 -2.49 3.73 5.13
N ALA A 272 -2.53 2.41 4.94
CA ALA A 272 -3.18 1.75 3.82
C ALA A 272 -4.46 1.04 4.24
N MET A 273 -5.56 1.31 3.52
CA MET A 273 -6.86 0.67 3.68
C MET A 273 -7.25 -0.01 2.36
N SER A 274 -6.62 -1.14 2.06
CA SER A 274 -6.78 -1.82 0.77
C SER A 274 -8.09 -2.58 0.66
N LEU A 275 -8.59 -2.70 -0.58
CA LEU A 275 -9.87 -3.33 -0.89
C LEU A 275 -9.74 -4.85 -1.00
N GLY A 276 -8.68 -5.36 -1.63
CA GLY A 276 -8.44 -6.80 -1.79
C GLY A 276 -8.49 -7.24 -3.25
N ARG A 277 -9.08 -8.41 -3.52
CA ARG A 277 -9.21 -9.03 -4.85
C ARG A 277 -10.68 -9.30 -5.14
N THR A 278 -11.40 -8.27 -5.57
CA THR A 278 -12.87 -8.26 -5.57
C THR A 278 -13.49 -8.35 -6.96
N SER A 279 -12.84 -7.79 -7.97
CA SER A 279 -13.36 -7.66 -9.33
C SER A 279 -13.82 -8.99 -9.95
N THR A 280 -13.01 -10.05 -9.89
CA THR A 280 -13.36 -11.39 -10.38
C THR A 280 -14.49 -12.04 -9.56
N PHE A 281 -14.54 -11.78 -8.24
CA PHE A 281 -15.64 -12.25 -7.39
C PHE A 281 -16.97 -11.57 -7.75
N LEU A 282 -16.95 -10.25 -7.94
CA LEU A 282 -18.14 -9.47 -8.30
C LEU A 282 -18.65 -9.84 -9.69
N ASP A 283 -17.76 -10.24 -10.59
CA ASP A 283 -18.13 -10.68 -11.94
C ASP A 283 -19.09 -11.87 -11.93
N ILE A 284 -18.99 -12.78 -10.96
CA ILE A 284 -19.88 -13.95 -10.84
C ILE A 284 -21.35 -13.51 -10.75
N PHE A 285 -21.64 -12.46 -9.96
CA PHE A 285 -22.99 -11.94 -9.81
C PHE A 285 -23.42 -11.10 -11.02
N ILE A 286 -22.50 -10.31 -11.58
CA ILE A 286 -22.76 -9.50 -12.78
C ILE A 286 -23.08 -10.40 -13.98
N GLN A 287 -22.26 -11.43 -14.21
CA GLN A 287 -22.42 -12.37 -15.31
C GLN A 287 -23.75 -13.12 -15.21
N ARG A 288 -24.10 -13.62 -14.02
CA ARG A 288 -25.40 -14.27 -13.77
C ARG A 288 -26.57 -13.33 -14.09
N ASP A 289 -26.50 -12.07 -13.64
CA ASP A 289 -27.59 -11.12 -13.86
C ASP A 289 -27.68 -10.65 -15.32
N LEU A 290 -26.56 -10.58 -16.05
CA LEU A 290 -26.52 -10.35 -17.50
C LEU A 290 -27.15 -11.50 -18.28
N GLU A 291 -26.78 -12.75 -17.96
CA GLU A 291 -27.32 -13.95 -18.62
C GLU A 291 -28.82 -14.13 -18.38
N ALA A 292 -29.29 -13.75 -17.18
CA ALA A 292 -30.70 -13.72 -16.84
C ALA A 292 -31.47 -12.53 -17.45
N GLY A 293 -30.80 -11.63 -18.16
CA GLY A 293 -31.39 -10.42 -18.75
C GLY A 293 -31.93 -9.42 -17.72
N LYS A 294 -31.43 -9.48 -16.47
CA LYS A 294 -31.85 -8.58 -15.37
C LYS A 294 -31.17 -7.22 -15.43
N ILE A 295 -29.95 -7.20 -15.97
CA ILE A 295 -29.17 -5.98 -16.18
C ILE A 295 -28.60 -5.96 -17.60
N THR A 296 -28.22 -4.76 -18.03
CA THR A 296 -27.46 -4.52 -19.26
C THR A 296 -25.99 -4.27 -18.95
N GLU A 297 -25.13 -4.33 -19.97
CA GLU A 297 -23.71 -3.98 -19.83
C GLU A 297 -23.51 -2.54 -19.32
N VAL A 298 -24.35 -1.60 -19.76
CA VAL A 298 -24.35 -0.20 -19.30
C VAL A 298 -24.63 -0.12 -17.79
N GLN A 299 -25.64 -0.84 -17.31
CA GLN A 299 -25.97 -0.88 -15.87
C GLN A 299 -24.88 -1.58 -15.06
N ALA A 300 -24.25 -2.62 -15.61
CA ALA A 300 -23.10 -3.28 -15.00
C ALA A 300 -21.91 -2.30 -14.84
N GLN A 301 -21.57 -1.55 -15.89
CA GLN A 301 -20.53 -0.52 -15.80
C GLN A 301 -20.91 0.57 -14.80
N GLU A 302 -22.15 1.07 -14.79
CA GLU A 302 -22.60 2.12 -13.86
C GLU A 302 -22.46 1.69 -12.39
N MET A 303 -22.77 0.43 -12.06
CA MET A 303 -22.56 -0.10 -10.71
C MET A 303 -21.08 -0.15 -10.33
N ILE A 304 -20.20 -0.57 -11.26
CA ILE A 304 -18.75 -0.57 -11.06
C ILE A 304 -18.22 0.87 -10.93
N ASP A 305 -18.69 1.79 -11.75
CA ASP A 305 -18.30 3.20 -11.70
C ASP A 305 -18.70 3.82 -10.37
N HIS A 306 -19.93 3.61 -9.91
CA HIS A 306 -20.37 4.15 -8.61
C HIS A 306 -19.64 3.51 -7.44
N PHE A 307 -19.31 2.22 -7.51
CA PHE A 307 -18.46 1.57 -6.51
C PHE A 307 -17.05 2.18 -6.48
N VAL A 308 -16.39 2.26 -7.64
CA VAL A 308 -15.07 2.89 -7.80
C VAL A 308 -15.08 4.36 -7.37
N MET A 309 -16.15 5.09 -7.69
CA MET A 309 -16.34 6.48 -7.28
C MET A 309 -16.31 6.62 -5.75
N LYS A 310 -16.92 5.68 -5.02
CA LYS A 310 -16.84 5.68 -3.55
C LYS A 310 -15.43 5.40 -3.05
N LEU A 311 -14.69 4.50 -3.68
CA LEU A 311 -13.27 4.25 -3.36
C LEU A 311 -12.42 5.51 -3.60
N ARG A 312 -12.69 6.28 -4.66
CA ARG A 312 -12.07 7.58 -4.96
C ARG A 312 -12.30 8.66 -3.88
N MET A 313 -13.31 8.48 -3.04
CA MET A 313 -13.78 9.47 -2.06
C MET A 313 -13.36 9.15 -0.62
N VAL A 314 -12.69 8.03 -0.37
CA VAL A 314 -12.19 7.71 0.97
C VAL A 314 -11.16 8.76 1.38
N ARG A 315 -11.26 9.29 2.61
CA ARG A 315 -10.38 10.31 3.17
C ARG A 315 -10.11 10.06 4.65
N PHE A 316 -8.94 10.49 5.11
CA PHE A 316 -8.57 10.46 6.53
C PHE A 316 -7.98 11.78 6.96
N LEU A 317 -8.32 12.26 8.17
CA LEU A 317 -7.65 13.42 8.74
C LEU A 317 -6.21 13.05 9.08
N ARG A 318 -5.25 13.76 8.47
CA ARG A 318 -3.81 13.54 8.63
C ARG A 318 -3.13 14.82 9.09
N THR A 319 -2.00 14.68 9.78
CA THR A 319 -1.16 15.82 10.15
C THR A 319 -0.25 16.22 8.98
N PRO A 320 0.31 17.45 8.97
CA PRO A 320 1.34 17.83 8.01
C PRO A 320 2.58 16.90 8.04
N GLU A 321 2.98 16.40 9.22
CA GLU A 321 4.09 15.42 9.34
C GLU A 321 3.78 14.11 8.60
N TYR A 322 2.52 13.66 8.62
CA TYR A 322 2.10 12.49 7.85
C TYR A 322 2.15 12.77 6.35
N ASP A 323 1.70 13.94 5.88
CA ASP A 323 1.70 14.30 4.45
C ASP A 323 3.12 14.38 3.86
N GLU A 324 4.13 14.75 4.66
CA GLU A 324 5.54 14.67 4.24
C GLU A 324 6.02 13.21 4.05
N LEU A 325 5.56 12.28 4.89
CA LEU A 325 5.93 10.86 4.84
C LEU A 325 5.15 10.07 3.79
N PHE A 326 3.90 10.49 3.54
CA PHE A 326 2.90 9.82 2.72
C PHE A 326 2.14 10.86 1.87
N SER A 327 2.80 11.36 0.83
CA SER A 327 2.34 12.52 0.06
C SER A 327 1.22 12.22 -0.93
N GLY A 328 0.41 13.24 -1.20
CA GLY A 328 -0.61 13.22 -2.25
C GLY A 328 -1.95 12.66 -1.80
N ASP A 329 -2.24 12.81 -0.51
CA ASP A 329 -3.47 12.33 0.15
C ASP A 329 -3.83 10.86 -0.11
N PRO A 330 -2.88 9.91 0.06
CA PRO A 330 -3.08 8.52 -0.34
C PRO A 330 -3.96 7.73 0.64
N ILE A 331 -4.65 6.73 0.10
CA ILE A 331 -5.50 5.78 0.84
C ILE A 331 -5.00 4.34 0.68
N TRP A 332 -4.44 4.03 -0.49
CA TRP A 332 -4.18 2.67 -0.96
C TRP A 332 -5.42 1.80 -0.88
N ALA A 333 -6.51 2.22 -1.52
CA ALA A 333 -7.69 1.40 -1.75
C ALA A 333 -7.38 0.37 -2.85
N THR A 334 -6.37 -0.47 -2.60
CA THR A 334 -5.75 -1.36 -3.57
C THR A 334 -6.69 -2.48 -3.97
N GLU A 335 -6.90 -2.64 -5.27
CA GLU A 335 -7.67 -3.72 -5.89
C GLU A 335 -6.72 -4.54 -6.77
N SER A 336 -6.56 -5.83 -6.43
CA SER A 336 -5.82 -6.81 -7.21
C SER A 336 -6.72 -7.43 -8.26
N MET A 337 -6.32 -7.38 -9.53
CA MET A 337 -7.12 -7.83 -10.68
C MET A 337 -6.36 -8.84 -11.53
N GLY A 338 -7.10 -9.72 -12.20
CA GLY A 338 -6.55 -10.73 -13.10
C GLY A 338 -5.78 -11.81 -12.36
N GLY A 339 -4.57 -12.13 -12.85
CA GLY A 339 -3.76 -13.26 -12.42
C GLY A 339 -4.22 -14.59 -13.01
N MET A 340 -3.57 -15.67 -12.59
CA MET A 340 -3.88 -17.04 -12.99
C MET A 340 -4.35 -17.87 -11.79
N GLY A 341 -5.16 -18.89 -12.06
CA GLY A 341 -5.53 -19.91 -11.08
C GLY A 341 -4.38 -20.91 -10.86
N LEU A 342 -4.40 -21.60 -9.73
CA LEU A 342 -3.52 -22.75 -9.52
C LEU A 342 -3.84 -23.90 -10.51
N ASP A 343 -5.02 -23.89 -11.11
CA ASP A 343 -5.48 -24.84 -12.13
C ASP A 343 -5.05 -24.48 -13.57
N GLY A 344 -4.34 -23.35 -13.75
CA GLY A 344 -3.84 -22.87 -15.04
C GLY A 344 -4.83 -22.02 -15.84
N ARG A 345 -6.09 -21.90 -15.43
CA ARG A 345 -7.03 -20.96 -16.07
C ARG A 345 -6.70 -19.53 -15.67
N THR A 346 -6.96 -18.56 -16.55
CA THR A 346 -6.88 -17.15 -16.13
C THR A 346 -7.97 -16.83 -15.11
N LEU A 347 -7.68 -15.93 -14.17
CA LEU A 347 -8.67 -15.29 -13.30
C LEU A 347 -9.15 -13.95 -13.87
N VAL A 348 -8.76 -13.63 -15.10
CA VAL A 348 -9.31 -12.50 -15.85
C VAL A 348 -10.77 -12.74 -16.18
N THR A 349 -11.60 -11.74 -15.93
CA THR A 349 -13.03 -11.69 -16.24
C THR A 349 -13.39 -10.35 -16.88
N ARG A 350 -14.63 -10.23 -17.37
CA ARG A 350 -15.14 -8.97 -17.91
C ARG A 350 -15.09 -7.84 -16.89
N SER A 351 -15.31 -8.10 -15.61
CA SER A 351 -15.24 -7.06 -14.59
C SER A 351 -13.83 -6.49 -14.38
N ASN A 352 -12.74 -7.23 -14.67
CA ASN A 352 -11.41 -6.61 -14.63
C ASN A 352 -11.27 -5.52 -15.69
N PHE A 353 -11.83 -5.73 -16.89
CA PHE A 353 -11.93 -4.69 -17.92
C PHE A 353 -12.83 -3.52 -17.48
N ARG A 354 -13.98 -3.79 -16.85
CA ARG A 354 -14.88 -2.72 -16.33
C ARG A 354 -14.22 -1.84 -15.27
N PHE A 355 -13.43 -2.43 -14.37
CA PHE A 355 -12.66 -1.66 -13.37
C PHE A 355 -11.62 -0.76 -14.03
N LEU A 356 -10.86 -1.27 -15.00
CA LEU A 356 -9.94 -0.47 -15.81
C LEU A 356 -10.69 0.62 -16.58
N ASN A 357 -11.89 0.32 -17.09
CA ASN A 357 -12.72 1.26 -17.83
C ASN A 357 -13.16 2.47 -17.00
N SER A 358 -13.16 2.36 -15.67
CA SER A 358 -13.42 3.51 -14.78
C SER A 358 -12.43 4.66 -14.99
N LEU A 359 -11.24 4.39 -15.53
CA LEU A 359 -10.24 5.39 -15.90
C LEU A 359 -10.55 6.10 -17.23
N TYR A 360 -11.54 5.61 -17.98
CA TYR A 360 -12.10 6.27 -19.16
C TYR A 360 -13.47 6.90 -18.85
N THR A 361 -14.40 6.16 -18.21
CA THR A 361 -15.75 6.65 -17.91
C THR A 361 -15.75 7.82 -16.92
N MET A 362 -14.83 7.83 -15.96
CA MET A 362 -14.65 8.92 -14.99
C MET A 362 -13.28 9.63 -15.12
N GLY A 363 -12.47 9.24 -16.10
CA GLY A 363 -11.11 9.74 -16.26
C GLY A 363 -10.09 9.22 -15.22
N PRO A 364 -8.81 9.58 -15.39
CA PRO A 364 -7.72 9.09 -14.54
C PRO A 364 -7.91 9.43 -13.06
N SER A 365 -7.53 8.50 -12.19
CA SER A 365 -7.60 8.70 -10.74
C SER A 365 -6.53 7.87 -10.03
N PRO A 366 -5.94 8.40 -8.95
CA PRO A 366 -4.95 7.65 -8.17
C PRO A 366 -5.54 6.51 -7.35
N GLU A 367 -6.81 6.63 -6.96
CA GLU A 367 -7.55 5.63 -6.21
C GLU A 367 -8.75 5.14 -7.04
N PRO A 368 -9.22 3.90 -6.86
CA PRO A 368 -8.53 2.82 -6.15
C PRO A 368 -7.16 2.53 -6.78
N ASN A 369 -6.20 2.08 -5.96
CA ASN A 369 -4.88 1.71 -6.45
C ASN A 369 -4.97 0.38 -7.23
N ILE A 370 -5.32 0.46 -8.51
CA ILE A 370 -5.51 -0.70 -9.38
C ILE A 370 -4.19 -1.41 -9.64
N THR A 371 -4.15 -2.71 -9.30
CA THR A 371 -2.97 -3.56 -9.38
C THR A 371 -3.26 -4.79 -10.24
N VAL A 372 -2.58 -4.90 -11.37
CA VAL A 372 -2.68 -6.06 -12.27
C VAL A 372 -1.73 -7.15 -11.79
N LEU A 373 -2.27 -8.32 -11.48
CA LEU A 373 -1.47 -9.52 -11.20
C LEU A 373 -1.03 -10.10 -12.54
N TRP A 374 0.20 -9.77 -12.93
CA TRP A 374 0.77 -10.07 -14.24
C TRP A 374 1.30 -11.49 -14.30
N SER A 375 0.96 -12.21 -15.37
CA SER A 375 1.54 -13.49 -15.73
C SER A 375 1.84 -13.49 -17.22
N GLU A 376 2.90 -14.18 -17.61
CA GLU A 376 3.21 -14.42 -19.01
C GLU A 376 2.07 -15.17 -19.72
N GLN A 377 1.24 -15.90 -18.96
CA GLN A 377 0.09 -16.68 -19.46
C GLN A 377 -1.24 -15.90 -19.45
N LEU A 378 -1.24 -14.61 -19.11
CA LEU A 378 -2.45 -13.80 -19.23
C LEU A 378 -2.95 -13.72 -20.69
N PRO A 379 -4.28 -13.60 -20.92
CA PRO A 379 -4.83 -13.37 -22.25
C PRO A 379 -4.22 -12.13 -22.92
N ASP A 380 -3.82 -12.25 -24.18
CA ASP A 380 -3.18 -11.17 -24.94
C ASP A 380 -4.07 -9.91 -25.04
N GLY A 381 -5.38 -10.08 -25.20
CA GLY A 381 -6.35 -8.97 -25.18
C GLY A 381 -6.30 -8.17 -23.88
N PHE A 382 -6.20 -8.84 -22.74
CA PHE A 382 -6.08 -8.19 -21.43
C PHE A 382 -4.72 -7.53 -21.24
N LYS A 383 -3.62 -8.20 -21.59
CA LYS A 383 -2.26 -7.61 -21.53
C LYS A 383 -2.17 -6.31 -22.31
N ARG A 384 -2.68 -6.30 -23.55
CA ARG A 384 -2.69 -5.12 -24.43
C ARG A 384 -3.61 -4.02 -23.92
N PHE A 385 -4.75 -4.37 -23.32
CA PHE A 385 -5.64 -3.39 -22.73
C PHE A 385 -5.04 -2.74 -21.48
N CYS A 386 -4.39 -3.51 -20.60
CA CYS A 386 -3.63 -2.95 -19.48
C CYS A 386 -2.53 -1.99 -19.97
N ALA A 387 -1.73 -2.42 -20.97
CA ALA A 387 -0.71 -1.57 -21.56
C ALA A 387 -1.30 -0.26 -22.13
N LYS A 388 -2.44 -0.34 -22.85
CA LYS A 388 -3.18 0.84 -23.33
C LYS A 388 -3.58 1.77 -22.19
N VAL A 389 -4.17 1.24 -21.12
CA VAL A 389 -4.58 2.03 -19.95
C VAL A 389 -3.38 2.72 -19.31
N SER A 390 -2.22 2.05 -19.18
CA SER A 390 -0.99 2.67 -18.70
C SER A 390 -0.50 3.80 -19.62
N ILE A 391 -0.53 3.58 -20.94
CA ILE A 391 -0.14 4.59 -21.94
C ILE A 391 -1.03 5.84 -21.81
N ASP A 392 -2.35 5.65 -21.68
CA ASP A 392 -3.31 6.75 -21.67
C ASP A 392 -3.37 7.49 -20.33
N THR A 393 -3.13 6.78 -19.21
CA THR A 393 -3.54 7.28 -17.87
C THR A 393 -2.44 7.26 -16.82
N SER A 394 -1.36 6.48 -17.01
CA SER A 394 -0.30 6.27 -16.01
C SER A 394 -0.81 5.97 -14.59
N SER A 395 -1.98 5.31 -14.48
CA SER A 395 -2.72 5.18 -13.21
C SER A 395 -2.64 3.80 -12.57
N ILE A 396 -2.19 2.76 -13.28
CA ILE A 396 -2.17 1.37 -12.80
C ILE A 396 -0.75 0.85 -12.54
N GLN A 397 -0.63 -0.16 -11.69
CA GLN A 397 0.62 -0.89 -11.42
C GLN A 397 0.48 -2.37 -11.71
N TYR A 398 1.62 -3.06 -11.77
CA TYR A 398 1.73 -4.46 -12.13
C TYR A 398 2.57 -5.20 -11.09
N GLU A 399 2.16 -6.41 -10.74
CA GLU A 399 2.92 -7.28 -9.83
C GLU A 399 2.94 -8.72 -10.32
N ASN A 400 4.03 -9.42 -10.04
CA ASN A 400 4.34 -10.72 -10.62
C ASN A 400 3.51 -11.86 -10.00
N ASP A 401 2.47 -12.29 -10.69
CA ASP A 401 1.66 -13.45 -10.30
C ASP A 401 2.41 -14.77 -10.49
N ASP A 402 3.26 -14.87 -11.51
CA ASP A 402 4.06 -16.09 -11.75
C ASP A 402 5.09 -16.33 -10.64
N LEU A 403 5.49 -15.28 -9.92
CA LEU A 403 6.31 -15.39 -8.70
C LEU A 403 5.46 -15.61 -7.43
N MET A 404 4.47 -14.76 -7.18
CA MET A 404 3.77 -14.72 -5.90
C MET A 404 2.76 -15.85 -5.70
N ARG A 405 2.03 -16.26 -6.74
CA ARG A 405 1.04 -17.34 -6.64
C ARG A 405 1.71 -18.68 -6.28
N PRO A 406 2.85 -19.07 -6.90
CA PRO A 406 3.60 -20.24 -6.47
C PRO A 406 4.21 -20.11 -5.06
N ASP A 407 4.80 -18.95 -4.71
CA ASP A 407 5.38 -18.73 -3.36
C ASP A 407 4.34 -18.89 -2.25
N MET A 408 3.14 -18.34 -2.46
CA MET A 408 2.04 -18.46 -1.50
C MET A 408 1.26 -19.76 -1.63
N ASN A 409 1.47 -20.51 -2.72
CA ASN A 409 0.62 -21.63 -3.15
C ASN A 409 -0.87 -21.29 -3.04
N SER A 410 -1.25 -20.11 -3.56
CA SER A 410 -2.60 -19.57 -3.46
C SER A 410 -2.90 -18.67 -4.66
N ASP A 411 -4.09 -18.83 -5.23
CA ASP A 411 -4.64 -17.98 -6.29
C ASP A 411 -5.68 -16.98 -5.78
N ASP A 412 -5.82 -16.85 -4.46
CA ASP A 412 -6.70 -15.86 -3.79
C ASP A 412 -5.91 -15.00 -2.78
N TYR A 413 -4.73 -14.56 -3.19
CA TYR A 413 -4.00 -13.50 -2.52
C TYR A 413 -4.34 -12.14 -3.14
N ALA A 414 -4.16 -11.09 -2.34
CA ALA A 414 -4.29 -9.70 -2.75
C ALA A 414 -3.10 -8.88 -2.25
N ILE A 415 -2.93 -7.69 -2.81
CA ILE A 415 -1.88 -6.75 -2.44
C ILE A 415 -2.40 -5.74 -1.43
N ALA A 416 -1.74 -5.65 -0.28
CA ALA A 416 -1.96 -4.60 0.69
C ALA A 416 -0.98 -3.44 0.50
N CYS A 417 -1.50 -2.22 0.63
CA CYS A 417 -0.74 -0.99 0.40
C CYS A 417 -0.20 -0.94 -1.03
N CYS A 418 1.10 -1.17 -1.20
CA CYS A 418 1.80 -1.01 -2.47
C CYS A 418 2.13 -2.34 -3.13
N VAL A 419 2.81 -3.24 -2.41
CA VAL A 419 3.52 -4.40 -2.99
C VAL A 419 3.52 -5.62 -2.06
N SER A 420 2.65 -5.62 -1.03
CA SER A 420 2.76 -6.55 0.08
C SER A 420 1.66 -7.60 0.00
N PRO A 421 1.96 -8.79 -0.55
CA PRO A 421 0.94 -9.80 -0.78
C PRO A 421 0.46 -10.45 0.52
N MET A 422 -0.82 -10.81 0.55
CA MET A 422 -1.45 -11.60 1.62
C MET A 422 -2.56 -12.49 1.07
N VAL A 423 -2.67 -13.70 1.58
CA VAL A 423 -3.85 -14.55 1.31
C VAL A 423 -5.07 -13.93 1.99
N VAL A 424 -6.11 -13.62 1.22
CA VAL A 424 -7.24 -12.80 1.67
C VAL A 424 -8.00 -13.49 2.80
N GLY A 425 -8.26 -12.77 3.88
CA GLY A 425 -8.96 -13.29 5.07
C GLY A 425 -8.15 -14.29 5.91
N LYS A 426 -6.90 -14.60 5.54
CA LYS A 426 -6.06 -15.61 6.21
C LYS A 426 -4.71 -15.05 6.69
N GLN A 427 -4.29 -13.91 6.16
CA GLN A 427 -3.01 -13.29 6.48
C GLN A 427 -3.14 -11.77 6.62
N MET A 428 -2.29 -11.17 7.46
CA MET A 428 -2.09 -9.72 7.58
C MET A 428 -0.61 -9.39 7.81
N GLN A 429 -0.22 -8.12 7.70
CA GLN A 429 1.11 -7.68 8.11
C GLN A 429 1.05 -6.66 9.26
N PHE A 430 2.00 -6.79 10.18
CA PHE A 430 2.38 -5.74 11.08
C PHE A 430 3.29 -4.75 10.34
N PHE A 431 2.70 -3.62 9.96
CA PHE A 431 3.37 -2.58 9.18
C PHE A 431 4.53 -1.94 9.94
N GLY A 432 5.73 -1.91 9.36
CA GLY A 432 6.90 -1.30 9.99
C GLY A 432 7.37 0.01 9.39
N ALA A 433 6.73 0.57 8.37
CA ALA A 433 7.29 1.66 7.55
C ALA A 433 8.67 1.28 6.97
N ARG A 434 9.77 1.97 7.33
CA ARG A 434 11.12 1.68 6.84
C ARG A 434 12.23 2.25 7.71
N ALA A 435 13.41 1.64 7.65
CA ALA A 435 14.67 2.15 8.20
C ALA A 435 15.54 2.83 7.13
N ASN A 436 16.37 3.79 7.52
CA ASN A 436 17.25 4.54 6.62
C ASN A 436 18.64 3.87 6.52
N LEU A 437 18.83 3.05 5.49
CA LEU A 437 20.07 2.28 5.30
C LEU A 437 21.26 3.17 4.93
N ALA A 438 21.03 4.25 4.18
CA ALA A 438 22.07 5.19 3.79
C ALA A 438 22.67 5.94 5.00
N LYS A 439 21.82 6.40 5.94
CA LYS A 439 22.30 7.02 7.17
C LYS A 439 23.01 6.03 8.09
N THR A 440 22.61 4.76 8.12
CA THR A 440 23.34 3.71 8.84
C THR A 440 24.78 3.56 8.35
N MET A 441 25.03 3.70 7.04
CA MET A 441 26.39 3.75 6.51
C MET A 441 27.17 4.98 7.02
N LEU A 442 26.55 6.16 7.03
CA LEU A 442 27.21 7.36 7.58
C LEU A 442 27.54 7.20 9.06
N TYR A 443 26.66 6.55 9.84
CA TYR A 443 26.92 6.24 11.25
C TYR A 443 28.10 5.28 11.39
N THR A 444 28.24 4.34 10.46
CA THR A 444 29.39 3.44 10.42
C THR A 444 30.70 4.21 10.23
N ILE A 445 30.74 5.15 9.29
CA ILE A 445 31.92 5.99 9.02
C ILE A 445 32.24 6.88 10.24
N ASN A 446 31.19 7.39 10.89
CA ASN A 446 31.27 8.41 11.94
C ASN A 446 31.20 7.88 13.38
N GLY A 447 31.31 6.57 13.60
CA GLY A 447 31.35 5.99 14.96
C GLY A 447 30.03 6.11 15.73
N GLY A 448 28.90 6.11 15.01
CA GLY A 448 27.54 6.22 15.56
C GLY A 448 27.08 7.65 15.87
N ILE A 449 27.88 8.66 15.53
CA ILE A 449 27.53 10.08 15.67
C ILE A 449 26.79 10.54 14.41
N ASP A 450 25.65 11.21 14.61
CA ASP A 450 24.86 11.77 13.51
C ASP A 450 25.58 12.94 12.84
N GLU A 451 25.68 12.89 11.51
CA GLU A 451 26.45 13.83 10.69
C GLU A 451 25.85 15.24 10.64
N LYS A 452 24.56 15.40 10.98
CA LYS A 452 23.88 16.71 10.98
C LYS A 452 23.68 17.24 12.38
N LEU A 453 23.22 16.38 13.29
CA LEU A 453 22.88 16.76 14.66
C LEU A 453 24.10 16.77 15.60
N LYS A 454 25.21 16.13 15.21
CA LYS A 454 26.43 15.99 16.03
C LYS A 454 26.16 15.37 17.41
N ILE A 455 25.20 14.45 17.48
CA ILE A 455 24.87 13.69 18.70
C ILE A 455 25.16 12.21 18.50
N GLN A 456 25.54 11.52 19.58
CA GLN A 456 25.65 10.07 19.58
C GLN A 456 24.26 9.45 19.48
N VAL A 457 24.00 8.68 18.42
CA VAL A 457 22.72 7.98 18.21
C VAL A 457 22.94 6.47 18.15
N GLY A 458 23.85 6.03 17.29
CA GLY A 458 24.29 4.64 17.23
C GLY A 458 25.26 4.29 18.35
N PRO A 459 25.66 3.01 18.46
CA PRO A 459 26.67 2.60 19.43
C PRO A 459 27.97 3.37 19.21
N LYS A 460 28.63 3.75 20.31
CA LYS A 460 29.91 4.45 20.26
C LYS A 460 30.99 3.51 19.74
N MET A 461 31.56 3.86 18.59
CA MET A 461 32.65 3.14 17.94
C MET A 461 33.72 4.11 17.44
N ASP A 462 34.89 3.58 17.13
CA ASP A 462 35.94 4.38 16.49
C ASP A 462 35.51 4.80 15.08
N LYS A 463 35.66 6.09 14.79
CA LYS A 463 35.48 6.64 13.44
C LYS A 463 36.48 5.97 12.49
N ILE A 464 36.12 5.80 11.22
CA ILE A 464 37.09 5.41 10.20
C ILE A 464 38.09 6.56 10.03
N ALA A 465 39.40 6.32 10.18
CA ALA A 465 40.43 7.35 10.26
C ALA A 465 41.29 7.52 8.99
N GLY A 466 41.19 6.59 8.03
CA GLY A 466 41.98 6.61 6.79
C GLY A 466 41.73 7.87 5.94
N GLU A 467 42.74 8.25 5.14
CA GLU A 467 42.62 9.33 4.15
C GLU A 467 41.58 9.00 3.08
N TYR A 468 41.54 7.74 2.64
CA TYR A 468 40.53 7.20 1.74
C TYR A 468 39.73 6.12 2.47
N LEU A 469 38.45 6.00 2.14
CA LEU A 469 37.62 4.90 2.64
C LEU A 469 38.04 3.59 2.00
N ASP A 470 38.09 2.53 2.81
CA ASP A 470 38.32 1.16 2.37
C ASP A 470 37.00 0.37 2.42
N TYR A 471 36.72 -0.41 1.37
CA TYR A 471 35.47 -1.16 1.24
C TYR A 471 35.34 -2.24 2.30
N ASP A 472 36.40 -3.01 2.56
CA ASP A 472 36.36 -4.15 3.49
C ASP A 472 36.24 -3.67 4.95
N GLU A 473 36.97 -2.60 5.32
CA GLU A 473 36.83 -1.96 6.64
C GLU A 473 35.40 -1.44 6.84
N LEU A 474 34.86 -0.70 5.85
CA LEU A 474 33.52 -0.13 5.96
C LEU A 474 32.46 -1.24 6.03
N TRP A 475 32.55 -2.26 5.18
CA TRP A 475 31.58 -3.36 5.15
C TRP A 475 31.55 -4.11 6.49
N ALA A 476 32.72 -4.44 7.05
CA ALA A 476 32.82 -5.13 8.34
C ALA A 476 32.18 -4.33 9.48
N LYS A 477 32.38 -3.01 9.51
CA LYS A 477 31.74 -2.14 10.51
C LYS A 477 30.25 -1.92 10.22
N MET A 478 29.86 -1.83 8.95
CA MET A 478 28.47 -1.60 8.54
C MET A 478 27.60 -2.80 8.89
N ASP A 479 28.12 -4.02 8.78
CA ASP A 479 27.45 -5.23 9.24
C ASP A 479 27.05 -5.12 10.73
N HIS A 480 27.94 -4.61 11.59
CA HIS A 480 27.62 -4.38 13.00
C HIS A 480 26.56 -3.30 13.21
N PHE A 481 26.64 -2.19 12.48
CA PHE A 481 25.61 -1.14 12.57
C PHE A 481 24.25 -1.61 12.03
N MET A 482 24.22 -2.54 11.07
CA MET A 482 22.99 -3.19 10.63
C MET A 482 22.41 -4.12 11.71
N ASP A 483 23.23 -4.78 12.55
CA ASP A 483 22.71 -5.54 13.70
C ASP A 483 22.04 -4.61 14.72
N TRP A 484 22.69 -3.49 15.03
CA TRP A 484 22.11 -2.46 15.88
C TRP A 484 20.79 -1.93 15.30
N LEU A 485 20.77 -1.58 14.01
CA LEU A 485 19.58 -1.05 13.36
C LEU A 485 18.43 -2.07 13.40
N ALA A 486 18.70 -3.33 13.07
CA ALA A 486 17.72 -4.41 13.13
C ALA A 486 17.13 -4.53 14.55
N LYS A 487 17.98 -4.53 15.58
CA LYS A 487 17.54 -4.59 16.99
C LYS A 487 16.66 -3.42 17.37
N GLN A 488 17.07 -2.19 17.08
CA GLN A 488 16.29 -0.99 17.41
C GLN A 488 14.96 -0.97 16.67
N TYR A 489 14.97 -1.38 15.40
CA TYR A 489 13.79 -1.42 14.55
C TYR A 489 12.77 -2.43 15.08
N VAL A 490 13.18 -3.69 15.28
CA VAL A 490 12.29 -4.74 15.81
C VAL A 490 11.77 -4.39 17.20
N THR A 491 12.61 -3.81 18.06
CA THR A 491 12.18 -3.38 19.40
C THR A 491 11.09 -2.31 19.31
N ALA A 492 11.22 -1.34 18.41
CA ALA A 492 10.19 -0.32 18.19
C ALA A 492 8.90 -0.95 17.65
N LEU A 493 8.99 -1.86 16.68
CA LEU A 493 7.81 -2.52 16.11
C LEU A 493 7.08 -3.43 17.10
N ASN A 494 7.81 -4.18 17.93
CA ASN A 494 7.21 -4.96 19.00
C ASN A 494 6.38 -4.09 19.95
N SER A 495 6.93 -2.93 20.34
CA SER A 495 6.21 -1.93 21.16
C SER A 495 4.98 -1.39 20.45
N ILE A 496 5.11 -1.04 19.16
CA ILE A 496 4.01 -0.50 18.35
C ILE A 496 2.87 -1.51 18.24
N HIS A 497 3.13 -2.74 17.80
CA HIS A 497 2.07 -3.68 17.47
C HIS A 497 1.40 -4.25 18.71
N TYR A 498 2.13 -4.39 19.83
CA TYR A 498 1.52 -4.68 21.13
C TYR A 498 0.51 -3.59 21.53
N MET A 499 0.89 -2.32 21.39
CA MET A 499 0.02 -1.20 21.76
C MET A 499 -1.14 -1.01 20.78
N HIS A 500 -0.94 -1.32 19.50
CA HIS A 500 -1.99 -1.22 18.50
C HIS A 500 -3.06 -2.31 18.70
N ASP A 501 -2.67 -3.57 18.96
CA ASP A 501 -3.61 -4.63 19.32
C ASP A 501 -4.40 -4.26 20.59
N LYS A 502 -3.74 -3.63 21.58
CA LYS A 502 -4.39 -3.25 22.84
C LYS A 502 -5.35 -2.07 22.73
N TYR A 503 -4.99 -1.04 21.96
CA TYR A 503 -5.68 0.26 21.98
C TYR A 503 -6.41 0.62 20.69
N SER A 504 -6.17 -0.08 19.58
CA SER A 504 -6.84 0.19 18.30
C SER A 504 -7.00 -1.08 17.47
N TYR A 505 -7.42 -2.18 18.09
CA TYR A 505 -7.71 -3.43 17.38
C TYR A 505 -8.75 -3.21 16.26
N GLU A 506 -8.43 -3.70 15.06
CA GLU A 506 -9.20 -3.48 13.84
C GLU A 506 -10.40 -4.44 13.70
N ALA A 507 -11.27 -4.44 14.71
CA ALA A 507 -12.34 -5.43 14.88
C ALA A 507 -13.19 -5.66 13.62
N ALA A 508 -13.58 -4.61 12.90
CA ALA A 508 -14.37 -4.72 11.66
C ALA A 508 -13.65 -5.49 10.55
N LEU A 509 -12.33 -5.31 10.40
CA LEU A 509 -11.54 -5.97 9.37
C LEU A 509 -11.23 -7.41 9.79
N MET A 510 -10.83 -7.60 11.05
CA MET A 510 -10.50 -8.92 11.60
C MET A 510 -11.71 -9.83 11.71
N ALA A 511 -12.93 -9.27 11.79
CA ALA A 511 -14.17 -10.04 11.74
C ALA A 511 -14.38 -10.74 10.39
N LEU A 512 -13.71 -10.25 9.35
CA LEU A 512 -13.76 -10.79 8.00
C LEU A 512 -12.50 -11.61 7.67
N HIS A 513 -11.87 -12.16 8.70
CA HIS A 513 -10.79 -13.14 8.60
C HIS A 513 -11.19 -14.46 9.29
N ASP A 514 -10.40 -15.50 9.05
CA ASP A 514 -10.47 -16.75 9.80
C ASP A 514 -10.05 -16.53 11.27
N ARG A 515 -10.23 -17.56 12.11
CA ARG A 515 -9.90 -17.48 13.55
C ARG A 515 -8.44 -17.13 13.78
N ASP A 516 -7.55 -17.86 13.12
CA ASP A 516 -6.11 -17.75 13.28
C ASP A 516 -5.51 -17.11 12.03
N VAL A 517 -5.05 -15.87 12.16
CA VAL A 517 -4.50 -15.09 11.05
C VAL A 517 -2.98 -15.14 11.08
N LYS A 518 -2.37 -15.54 9.96
CA LYS A 518 -0.92 -15.47 9.75
C LYS A 518 -0.46 -14.02 9.81
N ARG A 519 0.56 -13.73 10.60
CA ARG A 519 1.12 -12.38 10.76
C ARG A 519 2.57 -12.36 10.32
N THR A 520 2.94 -11.34 9.55
CA THR A 520 4.35 -11.02 9.28
C THR A 520 4.73 -9.70 9.92
N MET A 521 6.00 -9.52 10.29
CA MET A 521 6.56 -8.26 10.76
C MET A 521 7.32 -7.60 9.61
N ALA A 522 6.67 -6.64 8.95
CA ALA A 522 7.16 -6.03 7.71
C ALA A 522 8.17 -4.91 7.97
N CYS A 523 9.47 -5.21 7.80
CA CYS A 523 10.56 -4.27 8.01
C CYS A 523 11.02 -3.65 6.69
N GLY A 524 10.70 -2.38 6.42
CA GLY A 524 11.12 -1.72 5.19
C GLY A 524 12.57 -1.22 5.25
N ILE A 525 13.23 -1.12 4.09
CA ILE A 525 14.50 -0.40 3.92
C ILE A 525 14.33 0.76 2.93
N ALA A 526 15.04 1.87 3.20
CA ALA A 526 15.09 3.05 2.34
C ALA A 526 16.53 3.44 2.02
N GLY A 527 16.73 4.01 0.83
CA GLY A 527 18.05 4.45 0.35
C GLY A 527 18.94 3.28 -0.09
N LEU A 528 18.36 2.20 -0.60
CA LEU A 528 19.12 1.03 -1.06
C LEU A 528 20.13 1.41 -2.15
N SER A 529 19.71 2.10 -3.21
CA SER A 529 20.59 2.52 -4.29
C SER A 529 21.65 3.52 -3.83
N VAL A 530 21.33 4.43 -2.90
CA VAL A 530 22.33 5.32 -2.28
C VAL A 530 23.40 4.53 -1.55
N ALA A 531 23.02 3.51 -0.76
CA ALA A 531 23.96 2.66 -0.05
C ALA A 531 24.78 1.78 -1.02
N ALA A 532 24.14 1.16 -2.02
CA ALA A 532 24.81 0.33 -3.00
C ALA A 532 25.83 1.14 -3.83
N ASP A 533 25.43 2.30 -4.33
CA ASP A 533 26.30 3.21 -5.10
C ASP A 533 27.41 3.79 -4.23
N SER A 534 27.16 4.04 -2.95
CA SER A 534 28.20 4.53 -2.01
C SER A 534 29.27 3.48 -1.80
N LEU A 535 28.88 2.22 -1.59
CA LEU A 535 29.81 1.09 -1.50
C LEU A 535 30.55 0.87 -2.82
N SER A 536 29.87 1.03 -3.96
CA SER A 536 30.47 0.94 -5.29
C SER A 536 31.52 2.02 -5.52
N ALA A 537 31.23 3.28 -5.16
CA ALA A 537 32.18 4.39 -5.25
C ALA A 537 33.44 4.11 -4.42
N ILE A 538 33.27 3.59 -3.20
CA ILE A 538 34.40 3.24 -2.32
C ILE A 538 35.21 2.07 -2.87
N LYS A 539 34.55 1.10 -3.53
CA LYS A 539 35.20 -0.12 -4.04
C LYS A 539 35.94 0.09 -5.37
N TYR A 540 35.41 0.95 -6.24
CA TYR A 540 35.87 1.09 -7.63
C TYR A 540 36.43 2.48 -7.98
N ALA A 541 36.28 3.46 -7.10
CA ALA A 541 36.92 4.76 -7.18
C ALA A 541 37.67 5.07 -5.87
N LYS A 542 38.24 6.27 -5.73
CA LYS A 542 38.91 6.70 -4.50
C LYS A 542 38.05 7.76 -3.81
N VAL A 543 37.48 7.41 -2.66
CA VAL A 543 36.60 8.30 -1.89
C VAL A 543 37.33 8.85 -0.67
N LYS A 544 37.55 10.17 -0.63
CA LYS A 544 38.20 10.89 0.45
C LYS A 544 37.16 11.58 1.35
N PRO A 545 37.04 11.20 2.63
CA PRO A 545 36.16 11.90 3.57
C PRO A 545 36.68 13.31 3.89
N ILE A 546 35.81 14.30 3.78
CA ILE A 546 36.05 15.66 4.25
C ILE A 546 35.49 15.79 5.65
N ARG A 547 36.38 16.09 6.59
CA ARG A 547 36.08 16.08 8.02
C ARG A 547 36.02 17.49 8.59
N ASP A 548 35.14 17.68 9.55
CA ASP A 548 35.11 18.90 10.36
C ASP A 548 36.17 18.88 11.48
N GLU A 549 36.16 19.91 12.32
CA GLU A 549 37.06 20.07 13.47
C GLU A 549 36.96 18.94 14.51
N ASP A 550 35.82 18.24 14.55
CA ASP A 550 35.59 17.09 15.44
C ASP A 550 36.04 15.76 14.80
N GLY A 551 36.52 15.79 13.56
CA GLY A 551 36.89 14.62 12.76
C GLY A 551 35.68 13.86 12.19
N LEU A 552 34.49 14.46 12.19
CA LEU A 552 33.27 13.89 11.62
C LEU A 552 33.29 14.04 10.09
N ALA A 553 33.09 12.95 9.34
CA ALA A 553 32.93 13.03 7.89
C ALA A 553 31.59 13.70 7.56
N ILE A 554 31.66 14.88 6.95
CA ILE A 554 30.52 15.72 6.58
C ILE A 554 30.40 15.92 5.06
N ASP A 555 31.44 15.59 4.29
CA ASP A 555 31.44 15.58 2.83
C ASP A 555 32.40 14.51 2.29
N PHE A 556 32.37 14.27 0.98
CA PHE A 556 33.22 13.28 0.31
C PHE A 556 33.69 13.80 -1.06
N GLU A 557 34.97 13.65 -1.35
CA GLU A 557 35.54 13.86 -2.69
C GLU A 557 35.76 12.50 -3.37
N ILE A 558 35.32 12.37 -4.62
CA ILE A 558 35.43 11.13 -5.40
C ILE A 558 36.41 11.36 -6.55
N GLU A 559 37.50 10.59 -6.58
CA GLU A 559 38.46 10.55 -7.67
C GLU A 559 38.27 9.23 -8.46
N GLY A 560 37.84 9.36 -9.73
CA GLY A 560 37.50 8.24 -10.61
C GLY A 560 36.00 8.08 -10.84
N ASP A 561 35.62 7.28 -11.85
CA ASP A 561 34.23 6.88 -12.08
C ASP A 561 33.95 5.51 -11.44
N TYR A 562 32.68 5.22 -11.16
CA TYR A 562 32.26 3.99 -10.50
C TYR A 562 30.92 3.47 -11.05
N PRO A 563 30.66 2.15 -10.96
CA PRO A 563 29.39 1.55 -11.40
C PRO A 563 28.20 2.00 -10.54
N LYS A 564 27.09 2.38 -11.17
CA LYS A 564 25.85 2.82 -10.51
C LYS A 564 24.73 1.82 -10.74
N PHE A 565 23.95 1.50 -9.71
CA PHE A 565 22.82 0.58 -9.77
C PHE A 565 21.80 1.02 -10.82
N GLY A 566 21.20 0.08 -11.54
CA GLY A 566 20.23 0.36 -12.62
C GLY A 566 20.77 0.28 -14.04
N ASN A 567 22.00 -0.21 -14.22
CA ASN A 567 22.68 -0.27 -15.53
C ASN A 567 23.10 -1.69 -15.94
N ASN A 568 22.48 -2.71 -15.33
CA ASN A 568 22.82 -4.11 -15.46
C ASN A 568 24.33 -4.37 -15.32
N ASP A 569 24.93 -3.86 -14.24
CA ASP A 569 26.34 -4.05 -13.91
C ASP A 569 26.46 -4.82 -12.60
N ALA A 570 26.84 -6.09 -12.71
CA ALA A 570 26.93 -7.01 -11.56
C ALA A 570 27.77 -6.44 -10.41
N ARG A 571 28.78 -5.61 -10.71
CA ARG A 571 29.68 -5.03 -9.70
C ARG A 571 28.97 -4.21 -8.62
N VAL A 572 27.83 -3.60 -8.93
CA VAL A 572 27.00 -2.81 -8.01
C VAL A 572 25.63 -3.44 -7.77
N ASP A 573 25.06 -4.15 -8.76
CA ASP A 573 23.82 -4.91 -8.57
C ASP A 573 23.99 -5.98 -7.47
N ASP A 574 25.14 -6.68 -7.45
CA ASP A 574 25.43 -7.70 -6.45
C ASP A 574 25.58 -7.08 -5.04
N ILE A 575 26.09 -5.85 -4.95
CA ILE A 575 26.16 -5.10 -3.68
C ILE A 575 24.75 -4.79 -3.17
N ALA A 576 23.85 -4.35 -4.06
CA ALA A 576 22.46 -4.08 -3.70
C ALA A 576 21.77 -5.36 -3.20
N CYS A 577 21.94 -6.49 -3.91
CA CYS A 577 21.41 -7.78 -3.50
C CYS A 577 21.98 -8.22 -2.14
N GLN A 578 23.29 -8.06 -1.94
CA GLN A 578 23.95 -8.43 -0.69
C GLN A 578 23.42 -7.61 0.50
N LEU A 579 23.16 -6.31 0.33
CA LEU A 579 22.56 -5.47 1.38
C LEU A 579 21.16 -5.98 1.78
N VAL A 580 20.32 -6.33 0.80
CA VAL A 580 18.97 -6.87 1.01
C VAL A 580 19.03 -8.16 1.82
N SER A 581 19.81 -9.14 1.36
CA SER A 581 19.96 -10.44 2.03
C SER A 581 20.60 -10.31 3.42
N THR A 582 21.58 -9.42 3.58
CA THR A 582 22.27 -9.22 4.86
C THR A 582 21.32 -8.65 5.91
N PHE A 583 20.55 -7.60 5.59
CA PHE A 583 19.61 -7.01 6.55
C PHE A 583 18.47 -7.98 6.88
N MET A 584 17.93 -8.69 5.89
CA MET A 584 16.93 -9.75 6.10
C MET A 584 17.47 -10.85 7.04
N GLY A 585 18.71 -11.30 6.83
CA GLY A 585 19.37 -12.30 7.68
C GLY A 585 19.54 -11.86 9.14
N LYS A 586 19.65 -10.54 9.39
CA LYS A 586 19.72 -9.98 10.75
C LYS A 586 18.35 -9.92 11.41
N ILE A 587 17.33 -9.41 10.71
CA ILE A 587 15.97 -9.32 11.28
C ILE A 587 15.36 -10.71 11.56
N ARG A 588 15.70 -11.75 10.75
CA ARG A 588 15.23 -13.14 10.97
C ARG A 588 15.62 -13.73 12.32
N LYS A 589 16.68 -13.22 12.95
CA LYS A 589 17.21 -13.72 14.23
C LYS A 589 16.50 -13.13 15.45
N LEU A 590 15.66 -12.12 15.26
CA LEU A 590 15.05 -11.35 16.34
C LEU A 590 13.65 -11.85 16.68
N LYS A 591 13.29 -11.84 17.97
CA LYS A 591 11.96 -12.25 18.44
C LYS A 591 10.93 -11.16 18.12
N MET A 592 9.86 -11.56 17.45
CA MET A 592 8.76 -10.67 17.09
C MET A 592 7.57 -10.82 18.04
N TYR A 593 6.85 -9.73 18.27
CA TYR A 593 5.56 -9.74 18.96
C TYR A 593 4.59 -10.69 18.24
N ARG A 594 3.86 -11.50 19.02
CA ARG A 594 2.91 -12.51 18.52
C ARG A 594 3.51 -13.49 17.50
N ASP A 595 4.83 -13.75 17.61
CA ASP A 595 5.56 -14.66 16.72
C ASP A 595 5.38 -14.33 15.23
N ALA A 596 5.15 -13.05 14.92
CA ALA A 596 5.01 -12.60 13.55
C ALA A 596 6.27 -12.95 12.74
N ILE A 597 6.09 -13.50 11.55
CA ILE A 597 7.19 -13.95 10.70
C ILE A 597 7.92 -12.71 10.16
N PRO A 598 9.23 -12.54 10.39
CA PRO A 598 9.98 -11.41 9.86
C PRO A 598 9.94 -11.40 8.32
N THR A 599 9.57 -10.26 7.74
CA THR A 599 9.68 -9.99 6.30
C THR A 599 10.31 -8.63 6.07
N GLN A 600 10.80 -8.39 4.85
CA GLN A 600 11.42 -7.14 4.45
C GLN A 600 10.76 -6.58 3.20
N SER A 601 10.70 -5.26 3.05
CA SER A 601 10.35 -4.60 1.78
C SER A 601 11.37 -3.54 1.39
N ILE A 602 11.52 -3.35 0.08
CA ILE A 602 12.32 -2.27 -0.50
C ILE A 602 11.34 -1.22 -1.00
N LEU A 603 10.81 -0.44 -0.05
CA LEU A 603 9.68 0.48 -0.26
C LEU A 603 9.87 1.74 0.57
N THR A 604 9.71 2.93 -0.03
CA THR A 604 9.92 4.21 0.68
C THR A 604 8.67 5.08 0.83
N ILE A 605 7.64 4.94 -0.01
CA ILE A 605 6.63 6.00 -0.20
C ILE A 605 7.37 7.34 -0.41
N THR A 606 7.11 8.36 0.43
CA THR A 606 7.75 9.68 0.40
C THR A 606 8.84 9.81 1.47
N SER A 607 9.13 8.73 2.20
CA SER A 607 10.27 8.71 3.11
C SER A 607 11.61 8.83 2.37
N ASN A 608 11.65 8.64 1.04
CA ASN A 608 12.81 8.98 0.23
C ASN A 608 13.14 10.48 0.34
N VAL A 609 12.13 11.36 0.39
CA VAL A 609 12.31 12.80 0.60
C VAL A 609 12.63 13.09 2.06
N VAL A 610 11.86 12.55 3.02
CA VAL A 610 12.06 12.84 4.46
C VAL A 610 13.42 12.36 4.97
N TYR A 611 13.83 11.14 4.62
CA TYR A 611 15.16 10.65 4.97
C TYR A 611 16.26 11.37 4.19
N GLY A 612 16.03 11.69 2.91
CA GLY A 612 16.95 12.51 2.12
C GLY A 612 17.28 13.85 2.79
N LYS A 613 16.24 14.59 3.23
CA LYS A 613 16.35 15.84 4.01
C LYS A 613 17.18 15.68 5.28
N LYS A 614 16.99 14.56 5.98
CA LYS A 614 17.65 14.25 7.26
C LYS A 614 19.03 13.61 7.09
N THR A 615 19.47 13.33 5.87
CA THR A 615 20.76 12.70 5.59
C THR A 615 21.73 13.69 4.92
N GLY A 616 22.97 13.71 5.39
CA GLY A 616 24.09 14.50 4.88
C GLY A 616 24.58 14.03 3.51
N ASN A 617 25.74 14.53 3.11
CA ASN A 617 26.41 14.07 1.89
C ASN A 617 26.77 12.57 2.05
N THR A 618 26.65 11.79 0.99
CA THR A 618 26.96 10.35 0.99
C THR A 618 28.10 10.01 0.04
N PRO A 619 28.84 8.89 0.25
CA PRO A 619 30.00 8.52 -0.54
C PRO A 619 29.75 8.33 -2.04
N ASP A 620 28.49 8.13 -2.47
CA ASP A 620 28.06 8.11 -3.86
C ASP A 620 28.02 9.50 -4.53
N GLY A 621 28.32 10.57 -3.79
CA GLY A 621 28.31 11.95 -4.28
C GLY A 621 26.93 12.62 -4.20
N ARG A 622 25.89 11.93 -3.70
CA ARG A 622 24.58 12.54 -3.46
C ARG A 622 24.71 13.60 -2.36
N ARG A 623 24.15 14.78 -2.62
CA ARG A 623 24.29 15.95 -1.74
C ARG A 623 23.33 15.91 -0.55
N ALA A 624 23.77 16.50 0.56
CA ALA A 624 22.99 16.63 1.78
C ALA A 624 21.60 17.22 1.50
N GLY A 625 20.57 16.60 2.03
CA GLY A 625 19.20 17.08 1.91
C GLY A 625 18.47 16.69 0.62
N MET A 626 19.17 16.24 -0.44
CA MET A 626 18.49 15.75 -1.65
C MET A 626 17.60 14.53 -1.33
N PRO A 627 16.54 14.25 -2.09
CA PRO A 627 15.80 12.99 -1.95
C PRO A 627 16.68 11.76 -2.20
N PHE A 628 16.28 10.63 -1.64
CA PHE A 628 16.67 9.30 -2.14
C PHE A 628 15.79 8.90 -3.34
N ALA A 629 16.15 7.81 -4.00
CA ALA A 629 15.29 7.13 -4.96
C ALA A 629 14.02 6.58 -4.27
N PRO A 630 12.85 6.57 -4.95
CA PRO A 630 11.65 5.91 -4.44
C PRO A 630 11.82 4.38 -4.44
N GLY A 631 11.44 3.71 -3.36
CA GLY A 631 11.51 2.24 -3.26
C GLY A 631 12.89 1.67 -3.56
N ALA A 632 12.93 0.76 -4.54
CA ALA A 632 14.11 0.06 -5.05
C ALA A 632 14.73 0.73 -6.28
N ASN A 633 14.29 1.93 -6.66
CA ASN A 633 14.78 2.61 -7.85
C ASN A 633 16.29 2.88 -7.80
N PRO A 634 16.95 2.92 -8.99
CA PRO A 634 18.17 3.66 -9.19
C PRO A 634 18.04 5.12 -8.71
N MET A 635 19.14 5.70 -8.24
CA MET A 635 19.18 7.13 -7.92
C MET A 635 18.92 7.96 -9.19
N HIS A 636 18.25 9.10 -9.01
CA HIS A 636 17.74 9.94 -10.09
C HIS A 636 18.78 10.22 -11.17
N GLY A 637 18.48 9.80 -12.41
CA GLY A 637 19.34 9.99 -13.58
C GLY A 637 20.56 9.09 -13.65
N ARG A 638 20.72 8.09 -12.77
CA ARG A 638 21.88 7.17 -12.80
C ARG A 638 21.67 5.94 -13.67
N ASP A 639 20.44 5.57 -13.99
CA ASP A 639 20.08 4.52 -14.94
C ASP A 639 20.05 5.08 -16.37
N GLU A 640 21.16 4.90 -17.09
CA GLU A 640 21.44 5.58 -18.37
C GLU A 640 21.46 4.62 -19.58
N LYS A 641 21.25 3.32 -19.36
CA LYS A 641 21.38 2.26 -20.40
C LYS A 641 20.05 1.72 -20.96
N GLY A 642 18.96 2.47 -20.80
CA GLY A 642 17.63 2.10 -21.32
C GLY A 642 16.81 1.20 -20.38
N ALA A 643 15.56 0.95 -20.77
CA ALA A 643 14.55 0.26 -19.97
C ALA A 643 14.97 -1.15 -19.56
N VAL A 644 15.47 -1.96 -20.50
CA VAL A 644 15.85 -3.35 -20.27
C VAL A 644 16.96 -3.43 -19.22
N ALA A 645 17.94 -2.52 -19.25
CA ALA A 645 19.04 -2.51 -18.30
C ALA A 645 18.58 -2.21 -16.87
N SER A 646 17.72 -1.20 -16.69
CA SER A 646 17.21 -0.81 -15.37
C SER A 646 16.22 -1.83 -14.82
N LEU A 647 15.31 -2.35 -15.66
CA LEU A 647 14.42 -3.47 -15.33
C LEU A 647 15.21 -4.69 -14.89
N THR A 648 16.30 -5.03 -15.59
CA THR A 648 17.17 -6.17 -15.25
C THR A 648 17.87 -5.97 -13.90
N SER A 649 18.45 -4.80 -13.64
CA SER A 649 19.11 -4.51 -12.35
C SER A 649 18.14 -4.67 -11.18
N VAL A 650 16.91 -4.19 -11.33
CA VAL A 650 15.90 -4.28 -10.26
C VAL A 650 15.36 -5.70 -10.12
N ALA A 651 15.16 -6.44 -11.22
CA ALA A 651 14.71 -7.83 -11.19
C ALA A 651 15.71 -8.81 -10.53
N LYS A 652 16.98 -8.41 -10.35
CA LYS A 652 17.97 -9.18 -9.57
C LYS A 652 17.74 -9.12 -8.06
N LEU A 653 17.02 -8.11 -7.55
CA LEU A 653 16.81 -7.96 -6.12
C LEU A 653 15.98 -9.14 -5.59
N PRO A 654 16.45 -9.86 -4.56
CA PRO A 654 15.86 -11.15 -4.17
C PRO A 654 14.53 -10.96 -3.43
N PHE A 655 13.41 -11.35 -4.04
CA PHE A 655 12.11 -11.35 -3.38
C PHE A 655 12.07 -12.38 -2.24
N ALA A 656 12.83 -13.47 -2.37
CA ALA A 656 13.05 -14.45 -1.29
C ALA A 656 13.53 -13.81 0.04
N ASP A 657 14.24 -12.68 -0.02
CA ASP A 657 14.69 -11.90 1.13
C ASP A 657 13.97 -10.55 1.27
N ALA A 658 12.89 -10.33 0.50
CA ALA A 658 12.08 -9.13 0.52
C ALA A 658 10.58 -9.44 0.29
N GLN A 659 10.07 -10.47 0.98
CA GLN A 659 8.69 -10.97 0.82
C GLN A 659 7.57 -9.97 1.18
N ASP A 660 7.88 -8.79 1.73
CA ASP A 660 6.91 -7.69 1.88
C ASP A 660 6.84 -6.79 0.63
N GLY A 661 7.69 -7.02 -0.38
CA GLY A 661 7.63 -6.47 -1.73
C GLY A 661 8.79 -5.54 -2.12
N ILE A 662 9.00 -5.39 -3.43
CA ILE A 662 10.10 -4.62 -4.03
C ILE A 662 9.52 -3.59 -5.00
N SER A 663 9.44 -2.32 -4.58
CA SER A 663 8.78 -1.30 -5.39
C SER A 663 9.73 -0.65 -6.40
N TYR A 664 9.42 -0.78 -7.68
CA TYR A 664 10.05 -0.03 -8.77
C TYR A 664 9.08 0.95 -9.46
N THR A 665 9.51 2.21 -9.61
CA THR A 665 8.79 3.26 -10.36
C THR A 665 9.47 3.54 -11.69
N PHE A 666 8.90 3.01 -12.77
CA PHE A 666 9.40 3.15 -14.13
C PHE A 666 8.62 4.23 -14.88
N SER A 667 9.34 5.22 -15.40
CA SER A 667 8.80 6.25 -16.28
C SER A 667 9.49 6.15 -17.63
N ILE A 668 8.70 6.11 -18.71
CA ILE A 668 9.19 6.04 -20.09
C ILE A 668 8.49 7.08 -20.95
N VAL A 669 9.24 7.72 -21.86
CA VAL A 669 8.64 8.65 -22.82
C VAL A 669 7.86 7.87 -23.89
N PRO A 670 6.71 8.36 -24.37
CA PRO A 670 5.86 7.62 -25.32
C PRO A 670 6.61 7.13 -26.57
N ASN A 671 7.47 7.99 -27.14
CA ASN A 671 8.22 7.66 -28.36
C ASN A 671 9.29 6.58 -28.17
N ALA A 672 9.74 6.33 -26.94
CA ALA A 672 10.67 5.25 -26.63
C ALA A 672 9.99 3.88 -26.69
N LEU A 673 8.68 3.81 -26.36
CA LEU A 673 7.88 2.59 -26.51
C LEU A 673 7.53 2.27 -27.96
N GLY A 674 7.53 3.24 -28.86
CA GLY A 674 7.22 3.04 -30.27
C GLY A 674 6.56 4.26 -30.92
N LYS A 675 6.52 4.27 -32.25
CA LYS A 675 5.94 5.37 -33.04
C LYS A 675 4.42 5.30 -33.21
N GLU A 676 3.87 4.09 -33.11
CA GLU A 676 2.45 3.82 -33.31
C GLU A 676 1.87 3.19 -32.05
N GLU A 677 0.60 3.49 -31.73
CA GLU A 677 -0.08 3.01 -30.54
C GLU A 677 -0.04 1.48 -30.41
N ALA A 678 -0.29 0.75 -31.50
CA ALA A 678 -0.23 -0.71 -31.50
C ALA A 678 1.16 -1.24 -31.11
N SER A 679 2.23 -0.60 -31.61
CA SER A 679 3.60 -0.94 -31.23
C SER A 679 3.90 -0.60 -29.78
N GLN A 680 3.42 0.55 -29.28
CA GLN A 680 3.59 0.94 -27.88
C GLN A 680 2.93 -0.06 -26.93
N ARG A 681 1.69 -0.48 -27.21
CA ARG A 681 0.99 -1.51 -26.42
C ARG A 681 1.76 -2.83 -26.41
N SER A 682 2.20 -3.29 -27.58
CA SER A 682 2.95 -4.54 -27.71
C SER A 682 4.30 -4.50 -27.01
N ASN A 683 5.04 -3.40 -27.15
CA ASN A 683 6.37 -3.25 -26.55
C ASN A 683 6.28 -3.11 -25.03
N LEU A 684 5.30 -2.38 -24.51
CA LEU A 684 5.10 -2.27 -23.06
C LEU A 684 4.71 -3.63 -22.45
N ALA A 685 3.81 -4.38 -23.09
CA ALA A 685 3.48 -5.74 -22.66
C ALA A 685 4.71 -6.66 -22.71
N GLY A 686 5.52 -6.58 -23.78
CA GLY A 686 6.74 -7.36 -23.92
C GLY A 686 7.83 -7.01 -22.89
N LEU A 687 7.99 -5.73 -22.54
CA LEU A 687 8.88 -5.29 -21.45
C LEU A 687 8.44 -5.90 -20.12
N MET A 688 7.13 -5.93 -19.85
CA MET A 688 6.59 -6.51 -18.62
C MET A 688 6.73 -8.03 -18.61
N ASP A 689 6.49 -8.73 -19.73
CA ASP A 689 6.76 -10.16 -19.84
C ASP A 689 8.23 -10.47 -19.55
N GLY A 690 9.17 -9.71 -20.12
CA GLY A 690 10.60 -9.88 -19.83
C GLY A 690 10.99 -9.55 -18.40
N TYR A 691 10.42 -8.50 -17.80
CA TYR A 691 10.71 -8.11 -16.41
C TYR A 691 10.14 -9.10 -15.40
N PHE A 692 8.92 -9.60 -15.64
CA PHE A 692 8.23 -10.55 -14.77
C PHE A 692 8.53 -12.01 -15.09
N HIS A 693 9.35 -12.29 -16.10
CA HIS A 693 9.72 -13.64 -16.47
C HIS A 693 10.21 -14.44 -15.26
N HIS A 694 9.54 -15.56 -15.00
CA HIS A 694 9.78 -16.40 -13.85
C HIS A 694 10.04 -17.84 -14.30
N GLU A 695 11.23 -18.35 -13.97
CA GLU A 695 11.58 -19.75 -14.19
C GLU A 695 12.51 -20.27 -13.09
N ALA A 696 12.79 -21.58 -13.10
CA ALA A 696 13.73 -22.15 -12.16
C ALA A 696 15.14 -21.52 -12.32
N GLY A 697 15.55 -20.72 -11.35
CA GLY A 697 16.83 -19.99 -11.37
C GLY A 697 16.71 -18.51 -11.75
N ILE A 698 15.52 -18.03 -12.14
CA ILE A 698 15.22 -16.62 -12.39
C ILE A 698 13.96 -16.26 -11.58
N GLU A 699 14.14 -15.51 -10.49
CA GLU A 699 12.98 -15.05 -9.69
C GLU A 699 12.08 -14.11 -10.49
N GLY A 700 12.67 -13.21 -11.28
CA GLY A 700 11.97 -12.13 -11.97
C GLY A 700 11.72 -10.91 -11.06
N GLY A 701 11.34 -9.79 -11.66
CA GLY A 701 10.91 -8.61 -10.92
C GLY A 701 9.60 -8.87 -10.16
N GLN A 702 9.37 -8.16 -9.05
CA GLN A 702 8.15 -8.36 -8.25
C GLN A 702 7.06 -7.33 -8.57
N HIS A 703 7.39 -6.05 -8.70
CA HIS A 703 6.42 -4.97 -8.94
C HIS A 703 6.96 -3.96 -9.95
N LEU A 704 6.07 -3.38 -10.74
CA LEU A 704 6.34 -2.28 -11.67
C LEU A 704 5.21 -1.24 -11.65
N ASN A 705 5.54 -0.01 -11.26
CA ASN A 705 4.75 1.17 -11.61
C ASN A 705 5.13 1.62 -13.01
N VAL A 706 4.14 1.96 -13.83
CA VAL A 706 4.37 2.41 -15.21
C VAL A 706 3.78 3.81 -15.40
N ASN A 707 4.66 4.77 -15.68
CA ASN A 707 4.31 6.07 -16.22
C ASN A 707 4.71 6.14 -17.70
N VAL A 708 3.79 6.56 -18.56
CA VAL A 708 4.06 6.82 -19.98
C VAL A 708 3.76 8.29 -20.25
N LEU A 709 4.75 9.15 -20.02
CA LEU A 709 4.57 10.59 -20.11
C LEU A 709 5.88 11.33 -20.35
N ASN A 710 5.76 12.54 -20.90
CA ASN A 710 6.88 13.45 -21.13
C ASN A 710 7.11 14.34 -19.91
N ARG A 711 8.37 14.64 -19.59
CA ARG A 711 8.75 15.55 -18.50
C ARG A 711 8.08 16.92 -18.66
N GLU A 712 8.01 17.41 -19.88
CA GLU A 712 7.42 18.70 -20.27
C GLU A 712 5.93 18.78 -19.88
N THR A 713 5.21 17.66 -19.90
CA THR A 713 3.81 17.61 -19.44
C THR A 713 3.72 17.93 -17.96
N LEU A 714 4.64 17.42 -17.13
CA LEU A 714 4.66 17.72 -15.70
C LEU A 714 5.09 19.16 -15.44
N GLU A 715 6.06 19.67 -16.20
CA GLU A 715 6.50 21.07 -16.10
C GLU A 715 5.39 22.07 -16.47
N ASP A 716 4.58 21.75 -17.50
CA ASP A 716 3.39 22.54 -17.84
C ASP A 716 2.33 22.43 -16.74
N ALA A 717 2.13 21.24 -16.16
CA ALA A 717 1.18 21.04 -15.07
C ALA A 717 1.57 21.78 -13.78
N VAL A 718 2.86 22.00 -13.50
CA VAL A 718 3.30 22.88 -12.41
C VAL A 718 2.87 24.33 -12.65
N LYS A 719 2.95 24.81 -13.90
CA LYS A 719 2.62 26.20 -14.27
C LYS A 719 1.12 26.43 -14.42
N HIS A 720 0.40 25.42 -14.88
CA HIS A 720 -1.01 25.46 -15.26
C HIS A 720 -1.80 24.29 -14.65
N PRO A 721 -1.83 24.16 -13.31
CA PRO A 721 -2.49 23.02 -12.65
C PRO A 721 -3.97 22.88 -13.02
N GLU A 722 -4.66 23.99 -13.33
CA GLU A 722 -6.06 24.02 -13.76
C GLU A 722 -6.34 23.26 -15.06
N LYS A 723 -5.35 23.10 -15.94
CA LYS A 723 -5.47 22.31 -17.18
C LYS A 723 -5.42 20.81 -16.93
N TYR A 724 -4.89 20.38 -15.78
CA TYR A 724 -4.59 18.99 -15.46
C TYR A 724 -5.28 18.52 -14.17
N PRO A 725 -6.59 18.75 -13.97
CA PRO A 725 -7.26 18.49 -12.70
C PRO A 725 -7.25 17.01 -12.28
N GLN A 726 -7.10 16.10 -13.24
CA GLN A 726 -7.06 14.65 -13.03
C GLN A 726 -5.73 14.00 -13.43
N LEU A 727 -4.70 14.77 -13.80
CA LEU A 727 -3.40 14.20 -14.17
C LEU A 727 -2.89 13.36 -13.01
N THR A 728 -2.74 12.07 -13.28
CA THR A 728 -2.39 11.05 -12.30
C THR A 728 -1.06 10.44 -12.70
N ILE A 729 -0.20 10.22 -11.71
CA ILE A 729 1.14 9.63 -11.90
C ILE A 729 1.41 8.58 -10.83
N ARG A 730 2.16 7.55 -11.18
CA ARG A 730 2.72 6.57 -10.24
C ARG A 730 3.98 7.13 -9.59
N VAL A 731 4.11 7.05 -8.26
CA VAL A 731 5.24 7.66 -7.54
C VAL A 731 6.08 6.70 -6.71
N SER A 732 5.50 5.74 -5.98
CA SER A 732 6.28 4.93 -5.01
C SER A 732 5.53 3.68 -4.53
N GLY A 733 4.87 2.99 -5.46
CA GLY A 733 3.96 1.86 -5.18
C GLY A 733 2.47 2.24 -5.11
N TYR A 734 2.15 3.47 -5.50
CA TYR A 734 0.81 4.02 -5.58
C TYR A 734 0.80 5.22 -6.53
N ALA A 735 -0.39 5.67 -6.89
CA ALA A 735 -0.61 6.84 -7.72
C ALA A 735 -1.02 8.07 -6.89
N VAL A 736 -0.80 9.25 -7.45
CA VAL A 736 -1.28 10.53 -6.92
C VAL A 736 -1.80 11.40 -8.05
N ARG A 737 -2.75 12.29 -7.75
CA ARG A 737 -2.97 13.44 -8.63
C ARG A 737 -1.74 14.33 -8.55
N PHE A 738 -1.15 14.73 -9.66
CA PHE A 738 0.07 15.55 -9.64
C PHE A 738 -0.15 16.88 -8.89
N ASN A 739 -1.35 17.44 -9.02
CA ASN A 739 -1.79 18.64 -8.30
C ASN A 739 -2.01 18.45 -6.80
N SER A 740 -2.01 17.21 -6.28
CA SER A 740 -2.10 16.95 -4.84
C SER A 740 -0.75 17.12 -4.14
N LEU A 741 0.36 16.95 -4.86
CA LEU A 741 1.72 17.09 -4.33
C LEU A 741 2.11 18.54 -4.02
N THR A 742 2.97 18.74 -3.03
CA THR A 742 3.62 20.03 -2.78
C THR A 742 4.68 20.34 -3.85
N ALA A 743 5.10 21.61 -3.97
CA ALA A 743 6.10 22.00 -4.97
C ALA A 743 7.43 21.21 -4.83
N GLU A 744 7.84 20.90 -3.61
CA GLU A 744 9.04 20.09 -3.35
C GLU A 744 8.86 18.63 -3.79
N GLN A 745 7.70 18.03 -3.51
CA GLN A 745 7.39 16.68 -3.95
C GLN A 745 7.26 16.60 -5.49
N GLN A 746 6.70 17.63 -6.13
CA GLN A 746 6.68 17.75 -7.59
C GLN A 746 8.10 17.85 -8.17
N ALA A 747 8.99 18.62 -7.53
CA ALA A 747 10.38 18.72 -7.94
C ALA A 747 11.11 17.36 -7.84
N ASP A 748 10.87 16.57 -6.78
CA ASP A 748 11.37 15.19 -6.69
C ASP A 748 10.90 14.33 -7.86
N VAL A 749 9.59 14.35 -8.15
CA VAL A 749 9.01 13.57 -9.24
C VAL A 749 9.61 13.97 -10.59
N ILE A 750 9.68 15.27 -10.88
CA ILE A 750 10.24 15.76 -12.13
C ILE A 750 11.71 15.33 -12.23
N ALA A 751 12.51 15.46 -11.18
CA ALA A 751 13.95 15.15 -11.22
C ALA A 751 14.29 13.66 -11.46
N ARG A 752 13.32 12.74 -11.39
CA ARG A 752 13.54 11.31 -11.64
C ARG A 752 13.93 11.02 -13.09
N THR A 753 14.35 9.78 -13.32
CA THR A 753 14.67 9.26 -14.66
C THR A 753 13.41 9.16 -15.51
N PHE A 754 13.50 9.67 -16.73
CA PHE A 754 12.52 9.48 -17.80
C PHE A 754 13.22 8.69 -18.89
N THR A 755 12.85 7.42 -19.01
CA THR A 755 13.55 6.48 -19.90
C THR A 755 13.33 6.87 -21.36
N GLU A 756 14.42 7.06 -22.11
CA GLU A 756 14.39 7.55 -23.49
C GLU A 756 14.60 6.44 -24.54
N SER A 757 14.96 5.23 -24.11
CA SER A 757 15.20 4.07 -24.98
C SER A 757 14.87 2.75 -24.29
N LEU A 758 14.57 1.71 -25.07
CA LEU A 758 14.31 0.35 -24.58
C LEU A 758 15.58 -0.33 -24.10
#